data_AF-A0A849Z138-F1
#
_entry.id   AF-A0A849Z138-F1
#
_cell.length_a   1.000
_cell.length_b   1.000
_cell.length_c   1.000
_cell.angle_alpha   90.00
_cell.angle_beta   90.00
_cell.angle_gamma   90.00
#
_symmetry.space_group_name_H-M   'P 1'
#
loop_
_entity.id
_entity.type
_entity.pdbx_description
1 polymer ?
#
loop_
_entity_poly.entity_id
_entity_poly.type
_entity_poly.pdbx_seq_one_letter_code
_entity_poly.pdbx_strand_id
1 'polypeptide(L)'
;MNRFIAREAELTVLSRLLDAARLVTVWGRGGMGKSRLAEELARRSSRPSRVVTLAQVSNAEALCSAIASAASDAPMSARTGQELVRQTGRRLSTLGPLLLVLDGFERLAGSAAVLPGLLDEAPELSIVVTSREPLGLRGEEALELGPLDDTEAAALFAERMRARSVDAADPRAQELLRRLEGVPLAIELAAARFDRDGDPALWENLPSSTMRGAVAWSWSLLSGEERRALSACAVFRGSFSAVAAEQILDTQPALERAALLRSLQEKSLVYVRDDGGSTARLALYDVVRDLALEKLREDESRRAALVERHDAWFSQRARDLAARIDATGDIHAREAMARELDNLLEVHERALEGWADDPGARSRAVETLLAADGVLAARASANARLAYWQSACKKLEAGGIEPRLETRMRARLGQALAAVGELDDAQRELERALDLAEVATDRTARHEGLLELGLVHHVKRAYPAARSAYMAALKDAATSTDRRTLARVAGNLGALHHDEQRNDAAKKSYERSVGLAAAAGDARIEGIMYQNLALLDQEAGELDRALGLFGRALTMLEQVKDMRLFAITQSNRGMLYLELERIDEAVMDHEASLASLRHIAEVRSEALARVRLAVSLALRGSPDAARSHLDPAHEAFSRSQDGEGIGLVELAGAFIALSKRDEMDARRVLEAGATQALGSDDARTMRRILGRALSRLEPAGEVAVHDPTLLLVAPDVSSFRPPGGAWCDVDENPAARRILAALAEARQTDPHGGVEAPELIRAGWPDASFSEGSGRARLYSAIAWLRERGLAGILLRRPRGYFLDPDVPWDRAKRPASASDAAPATRRSATSRRR
;
A
#
# COMPACT_ATOMS: atom_id res chain seq x y z
N MET A 1 -7.68 -35.44 0.94
CA MET A 1 -6.37 -34.95 0.45
C MET A 1 -5.64 -36.15 -0.13
N ASN A 2 -5.07 -36.04 -1.34
CA ASN A 2 -4.31 -37.12 -1.93
C ASN A 2 -2.86 -37.05 -1.40
N ARG A 3 -2.42 -38.06 -0.67
CA ARG A 3 -1.05 -38.15 -0.14
C ARG A 3 -0.03 -38.06 -1.29
N PHE A 4 1.05 -37.30 -1.10
CA PHE A 4 2.19 -37.32 -2.01
C PHE A 4 2.93 -38.64 -1.82
N ILE A 5 3.10 -39.39 -2.91
CA ILE A 5 3.66 -40.74 -2.93
C ILE A 5 4.70 -40.79 -4.04
N ALA A 6 5.79 -41.51 -3.79
CA ALA A 6 6.98 -41.61 -4.64
C ALA A 6 7.74 -40.28 -4.78
N ARG A 7 8.90 -40.29 -5.48
CA ARG A 7 9.77 -39.15 -5.76
C ARG A 7 10.55 -38.58 -4.57
N GLU A 8 10.81 -39.37 -3.54
CA GLU A 8 11.66 -38.94 -2.42
C GLU A 8 13.12 -38.72 -2.85
N ALA A 9 13.60 -39.50 -3.83
CA ALA A 9 14.91 -39.32 -4.43
C ALA A 9 14.99 -37.98 -5.19
N GLU A 10 14.00 -37.69 -6.03
CA GLU A 10 13.94 -36.44 -6.80
C GLU A 10 13.71 -35.22 -5.91
N LEU A 11 12.91 -35.32 -4.84
CA LEU A 11 12.84 -34.26 -3.83
C LEU A 11 14.21 -34.01 -3.19
N THR A 12 14.94 -35.07 -2.84
CA THR A 12 16.29 -34.95 -2.27
C THR A 12 17.25 -34.30 -3.26
N VAL A 13 17.20 -34.68 -4.55
CA VAL A 13 18.00 -34.07 -5.61
C VAL A 13 17.61 -32.62 -5.82
N LEU A 14 16.31 -32.30 -5.90
CA LEU A 14 15.80 -30.94 -6.08
C LEU A 14 16.21 -30.03 -4.91
N SER A 15 16.15 -30.51 -3.67
CA SER A 15 16.66 -29.78 -2.51
C SER A 15 18.16 -29.52 -2.61
N ARG A 16 18.97 -30.52 -3.01
CA ARG A 16 20.42 -30.33 -3.22
C ARG A 16 20.74 -29.34 -4.34
N LEU A 17 19.98 -29.38 -5.44
CA LEU A 17 20.11 -28.41 -6.54
C LEU A 17 19.79 -26.99 -6.06
N LEU A 18 18.79 -26.82 -5.19
CA LEU A 18 18.45 -25.51 -4.59
C LEU A 18 19.45 -25.01 -3.55
N ASP A 19 20.28 -25.91 -3.00
CA ASP A 19 21.41 -25.53 -2.16
C ASP A 19 22.62 -25.10 -3.01
N ALA A 20 22.76 -25.63 -4.22
CA ALA A 20 23.85 -25.32 -5.16
C ALA A 20 23.54 -24.14 -6.10
N ALA A 21 22.28 -23.96 -6.47
CA ALA A 21 21.82 -22.96 -7.43
C ALA A 21 20.52 -22.29 -6.96
N ARG A 22 20.31 -21.05 -7.42
CA ARG A 22 19.14 -20.24 -7.05
C ARG A 22 18.00 -20.30 -8.07
N LEU A 23 18.24 -20.89 -9.23
CA LEU A 23 17.24 -21.14 -10.25
C LEU A 23 17.28 -22.62 -10.62
N VAL A 24 16.20 -23.35 -10.32
CA VAL A 24 16.07 -24.74 -10.70
C VAL A 24 14.82 -24.94 -11.55
N THR A 25 14.98 -25.48 -12.75
CA THR A 25 13.85 -25.82 -13.62
C THR A 25 13.57 -27.31 -13.52
N VAL A 26 12.40 -27.66 -12.99
CA VAL A 26 11.84 -29.01 -13.08
C VAL A 26 11.12 -29.12 -14.42
N TRP A 27 11.69 -29.90 -15.33
CA TRP A 27 11.15 -30.04 -16.68
C TRP A 27 10.79 -31.49 -16.99
N GLY A 28 10.01 -31.69 -18.04
CA GLY A 28 9.58 -33.02 -18.47
C GLY A 28 8.21 -33.01 -19.13
N ARG A 29 7.80 -34.16 -19.64
CA ARG A 29 6.52 -34.32 -20.37
C ARG A 29 5.31 -34.03 -19.47
N GLY A 30 4.16 -33.75 -20.09
CA GLY A 30 2.89 -33.53 -19.38
C GLY A 30 2.46 -34.75 -18.56
N GLY A 31 1.94 -34.54 -17.35
CA GLY A 31 1.49 -35.63 -16.46
C GLY A 31 2.57 -36.29 -15.60
N MET A 32 3.84 -35.85 -15.70
CA MET A 32 4.96 -36.38 -14.90
C MET A 32 4.97 -35.95 -13.43
N GLY A 33 4.04 -35.08 -13.00
CA GLY A 33 3.93 -34.66 -11.60
C GLY A 33 4.80 -33.47 -11.19
N LYS A 34 5.33 -32.69 -12.15
CA LYS A 34 6.18 -31.51 -11.90
C LYS A 34 5.56 -30.52 -10.90
N SER A 35 4.31 -30.12 -11.14
CA SER A 35 3.55 -29.20 -10.27
C SER A 35 3.44 -29.75 -8.85
N ARG A 36 3.12 -31.04 -8.72
CA ARG A 36 3.04 -31.69 -7.40
C ARG A 36 4.39 -31.81 -6.70
N LEU A 37 5.45 -32.12 -7.43
CA LEU A 37 6.81 -32.17 -6.87
C LEU A 37 7.22 -30.79 -6.34
N ALA A 38 6.96 -29.73 -7.10
CA ALA A 38 7.29 -28.36 -6.71
C ALA A 38 6.42 -27.86 -5.55
N GLU A 39 5.12 -28.17 -5.54
CA GLU A 39 4.23 -27.89 -4.41
C GLU A 39 4.61 -28.68 -3.14
N GLU A 40 5.04 -29.93 -3.29
CA GLU A 40 5.53 -30.74 -2.17
C GLU A 40 6.81 -30.17 -1.58
N LEU A 41 7.76 -29.79 -2.43
CA LEU A 41 8.97 -29.10 -2.04
C LEU A 41 8.62 -27.81 -1.28
N ALA A 42 7.72 -26.98 -1.82
CA ALA A 42 7.27 -25.76 -1.15
C ALA A 42 6.70 -26.08 0.25
N ARG A 43 5.87 -27.12 0.37
CA ARG A 43 5.26 -27.52 1.64
C ARG A 43 6.27 -28.07 2.67
N ARG A 44 7.31 -28.75 2.22
CA ARG A 44 8.38 -29.32 3.08
C ARG A 44 9.54 -28.36 3.32
N SER A 45 9.58 -27.25 2.59
CA SER A 45 10.64 -26.25 2.69
C SER A 45 10.63 -25.61 4.08
N SER A 46 11.82 -25.48 4.67
CA SER A 46 12.03 -24.66 5.87
C SER A 46 12.02 -23.15 5.56
N ARG A 47 12.26 -22.78 4.30
CA ARG A 47 12.11 -21.40 3.80
C ARG A 47 10.62 -21.12 3.54
N PRO A 48 10.10 -19.93 3.87
CA PRO A 48 8.82 -19.45 3.37
C PRO A 48 8.70 -19.68 1.86
N SER A 49 7.61 -20.30 1.44
CA SER A 49 7.40 -20.66 0.03
C SER A 49 6.13 -20.04 -0.53
N ARG A 50 6.17 -19.61 -1.79
CA ARG A 50 5.00 -19.10 -2.53
C ARG A 50 4.87 -19.84 -3.86
N VAL A 51 3.66 -20.32 -4.17
CA VAL A 51 3.36 -20.97 -5.44
C VAL A 51 2.55 -20.02 -6.31
N VAL A 52 3.02 -19.76 -7.53
CA VAL A 52 2.40 -18.88 -8.52
C VAL A 52 2.02 -19.70 -9.74
N THR A 53 0.73 -19.90 -9.97
CA THR A 53 0.23 -20.57 -11.17
C THR A 53 0.23 -19.60 -12.35
N LEU A 54 0.91 -19.96 -13.43
CA LEU A 54 1.13 -19.09 -14.60
C LEU A 54 0.14 -19.34 -15.76
N ALA A 55 -0.96 -20.06 -15.48
CA ALA A 55 -1.99 -20.42 -16.46
C ALA A 55 -2.67 -19.22 -17.16
N GLN A 56 -2.49 -17.99 -16.68
CA GLN A 56 -3.04 -16.76 -17.29
C GLN A 56 -2.00 -15.69 -17.62
N VAL A 57 -0.72 -16.00 -17.43
CA VAL A 57 0.36 -15.06 -17.69
C VAL A 57 0.79 -15.24 -19.15
N SER A 58 0.81 -14.12 -19.90
CA SER A 58 1.06 -14.11 -21.35
C SER A 58 2.34 -13.40 -21.77
N ASN A 59 2.95 -12.61 -20.88
CA ASN A 59 4.18 -11.86 -21.16
C ASN A 59 5.00 -11.58 -19.88
N ALA A 60 6.19 -11.01 -20.06
CA ALA A 60 7.13 -10.69 -19.00
C ALA A 60 6.58 -9.73 -17.93
N GLU A 61 5.75 -8.77 -18.34
CA GLU A 61 5.17 -7.78 -17.44
C GLU A 61 4.09 -8.41 -16.55
N ALA A 62 3.19 -9.19 -17.16
CA ALA A 62 2.21 -9.99 -16.46
C ALA A 62 2.87 -11.01 -15.51
N LEU A 63 4.04 -11.55 -15.88
CA LEU A 63 4.81 -12.47 -15.03
C LEU A 63 5.34 -11.77 -13.78
N CYS A 64 6.04 -10.64 -13.94
CA CYS A 64 6.56 -9.87 -12.81
C CYS A 64 5.42 -9.38 -11.90
N SER A 65 4.28 -9.07 -12.49
CA SER A 65 3.06 -8.69 -11.79
C SER A 65 2.48 -9.83 -10.98
N ALA A 66 2.29 -11.01 -11.59
CA ALA A 66 1.77 -12.19 -10.91
C ALA A 66 2.68 -12.62 -9.74
N ILE A 67 3.99 -12.54 -9.94
CA ILE A 67 4.99 -12.78 -8.89
C ILE A 67 4.88 -11.75 -7.76
N ALA A 68 4.77 -10.46 -8.09
CA ALA A 68 4.60 -9.40 -7.10
C ALA A 68 3.29 -9.55 -6.30
N SER A 69 2.18 -9.89 -6.97
CA SER A 69 0.89 -10.14 -6.32
C SER A 69 0.94 -11.35 -5.40
N ALA A 70 1.66 -12.41 -5.76
CA ALA A 70 1.87 -13.56 -4.88
C ALA A 70 2.73 -13.22 -3.65
N ALA A 71 3.55 -12.17 -3.74
CA ALA A 71 4.35 -11.65 -2.64
C ALA A 71 3.55 -10.68 -1.74
N SER A 72 2.53 -9.98 -2.25
CA SER A 72 1.68 -9.05 -1.47
C SER A 72 0.46 -8.54 -2.26
N ASP A 73 -0.55 -8.00 -1.58
CA ASP A 73 -1.72 -7.35 -2.20
C ASP A 73 -1.49 -5.87 -2.61
N ALA A 74 -0.26 -5.35 -2.50
CA ALA A 74 0.04 -3.97 -2.88
C ALA A 74 0.14 -3.80 -4.42
N PRO A 75 -0.54 -2.82 -5.02
CA PRO A 75 -0.42 -2.54 -6.46
C PRO A 75 1.01 -2.07 -6.81
N MET A 76 1.52 -2.54 -7.95
CA MET A 76 2.82 -2.13 -8.50
C MET A 76 2.65 -0.92 -9.41
N SER A 77 3.46 0.12 -9.23
CA SER A 77 3.53 1.29 -10.10
C SER A 77 4.88 1.33 -10.85
N ALA A 78 5.00 0.51 -11.90
CA ALA A 78 6.17 0.50 -12.77
C ALA A 78 5.81 0.99 -14.18
N ARG A 79 6.61 1.92 -14.73
CA ARG A 79 6.41 2.52 -16.06
C ARG A 79 7.09 1.76 -17.20
N THR A 80 7.98 0.81 -16.92
CA THR A 80 8.70 0.02 -17.93
C THR A 80 8.97 -1.42 -17.46
N GLY A 81 9.23 -2.33 -18.41
CA GLY A 81 9.50 -3.75 -18.13
C GLY A 81 10.72 -4.01 -17.24
N GLN A 82 11.86 -3.33 -17.46
CA GLN A 82 13.05 -3.49 -16.59
C GLN A 82 12.83 -2.94 -15.19
N GLU A 83 12.16 -1.80 -15.06
CA GLU A 83 11.81 -1.24 -13.76
C GLU A 83 10.86 -2.17 -13.01
N LEU A 84 9.92 -2.81 -13.71
CA LEU A 84 9.03 -3.80 -13.11
C LEU A 84 9.79 -5.03 -12.59
N VAL A 85 10.77 -5.58 -13.34
CA VAL A 85 11.63 -6.67 -12.85
C VAL A 85 12.35 -6.23 -11.57
N ARG A 86 12.93 -5.03 -11.56
CA ARG A 86 13.65 -4.52 -10.37
C ARG A 86 12.74 -4.33 -9.17
N GLN A 87 11.57 -3.71 -9.36
CA GLN A 87 10.60 -3.53 -8.28
C GLN A 87 10.09 -4.87 -7.76
N THR A 88 9.78 -5.82 -8.64
CA THR A 88 9.35 -7.17 -8.25
C THR A 88 10.48 -7.88 -7.49
N GLY A 89 11.72 -7.82 -7.98
CA GLY A 89 12.89 -8.37 -7.30
C GLY A 89 13.06 -7.79 -5.89
N ARG A 90 13.05 -6.46 -5.74
CA ARG A 90 13.14 -5.82 -4.42
C ARG A 90 12.04 -6.24 -3.47
N ARG A 91 10.81 -6.30 -3.96
CA ARG A 91 9.66 -6.77 -3.20
C ARG A 91 9.82 -8.21 -2.73
N LEU A 92 10.42 -9.08 -3.54
CA LEU A 92 10.75 -10.44 -3.10
C LEU A 92 11.90 -10.42 -2.08
N SER A 93 12.88 -9.54 -2.24
CA SER A 93 14.00 -9.39 -1.32
C SER A 93 13.58 -8.96 0.09
N THR A 94 12.49 -8.19 0.25
CA THR A 94 12.02 -7.76 1.58
C THR A 94 11.40 -8.89 2.39
N LEU A 95 11.02 -9.99 1.74
CA LEU A 95 10.49 -11.20 2.39
C LEU A 95 11.59 -12.06 3.02
N GLY A 96 12.87 -11.75 2.79
CA GLY A 96 14.01 -12.55 3.23
C GLY A 96 14.18 -13.84 2.42
N PRO A 97 14.69 -14.93 3.02
CA PRO A 97 14.82 -16.22 2.36
C PRO A 97 13.46 -16.71 1.85
N LEU A 98 13.31 -16.78 0.53
CA LEU A 98 12.05 -17.15 -0.11
C LEU A 98 12.27 -18.20 -1.18
N LEU A 99 11.42 -19.23 -1.16
CA LEU A 99 11.28 -20.18 -2.26
C LEU A 99 10.06 -19.80 -3.11
N LEU A 100 10.29 -19.35 -4.33
CA LEU A 100 9.23 -19.04 -5.29
C LEU A 100 9.06 -20.19 -6.27
N VAL A 101 7.89 -20.82 -6.29
CA VAL A 101 7.51 -21.84 -7.26
C VAL A 101 6.67 -21.20 -8.36
N LEU A 102 7.17 -21.26 -9.58
CA LEU A 102 6.50 -20.78 -10.79
C LEU A 102 5.96 -21.98 -11.57
N ASP A 103 4.66 -22.23 -11.44
CA ASP A 103 4.03 -23.42 -12.01
C ASP A 103 3.39 -23.12 -13.38
N GLY A 104 3.83 -23.84 -14.42
CA GLY A 104 3.25 -23.77 -15.77
C GLY A 104 3.92 -22.75 -16.70
N PHE A 105 5.25 -22.72 -16.75
CA PHE A 105 6.04 -21.76 -17.55
C PHE A 105 5.99 -21.98 -19.08
N GLU A 106 5.22 -22.96 -19.54
CA GLU A 106 5.23 -23.50 -20.91
C GLU A 106 4.94 -22.44 -21.99
N ARG A 107 4.14 -21.42 -21.68
CA ARG A 107 3.76 -20.34 -22.62
C ARG A 107 4.63 -19.08 -22.48
N LEU A 108 5.63 -19.12 -21.60
CA LEU A 108 6.42 -17.97 -21.19
C LEU A 108 7.91 -18.10 -21.49
N ALA A 109 8.32 -19.07 -22.30
CA ALA A 109 9.74 -19.27 -22.64
C ALA A 109 10.42 -17.95 -23.09
N GLY A 110 9.75 -17.15 -23.94
CA GLY A 110 10.25 -15.83 -24.37
C GLY A 110 10.29 -14.74 -23.28
N SER A 111 9.69 -14.98 -22.12
CA SER A 111 9.67 -14.10 -20.95
C SER A 111 10.57 -14.59 -19.80
N ALA A 112 11.24 -15.74 -19.96
CA ALA A 112 12.12 -16.33 -18.94
C ALA A 112 13.27 -15.40 -18.51
N ALA A 113 13.71 -14.50 -19.40
CA ALA A 113 14.81 -13.56 -19.17
C ALA A 113 14.59 -12.59 -17.99
N VAL A 114 13.38 -12.49 -17.44
CA VAL A 114 13.13 -11.70 -16.22
C VAL A 114 13.67 -12.37 -14.95
N LEU A 115 13.74 -13.71 -14.91
CA LEU A 115 14.06 -14.45 -13.69
C LEU A 115 15.47 -14.18 -13.16
N PRO A 116 16.53 -14.11 -14.00
CA PRO A 116 17.86 -13.73 -13.52
C PRO A 116 17.87 -12.33 -12.89
N GLY A 117 17.13 -11.37 -13.48
CA GLY A 117 17.03 -10.03 -12.91
C GLY A 117 16.32 -10.00 -11.54
N LEU A 118 15.34 -10.88 -11.30
CA LEU A 118 14.74 -11.05 -9.98
C LEU A 118 15.74 -11.61 -8.96
N LEU A 119 16.55 -12.59 -9.37
CA LEU A 119 17.56 -13.21 -8.51
C LEU A 119 18.70 -12.23 -8.18
N ASP A 120 19.09 -11.37 -9.12
CA ASP A 120 20.08 -10.31 -8.90
C ASP A 120 19.60 -9.30 -7.86
N GLU A 121 18.32 -8.91 -7.90
CA GLU A 121 17.75 -7.92 -6.97
C GLU A 121 17.34 -8.50 -5.61
N ALA A 122 17.14 -9.82 -5.51
CA ALA A 122 16.74 -10.52 -4.28
C ALA A 122 17.72 -11.64 -3.91
N PRO A 123 18.86 -11.38 -3.26
CA PRO A 123 19.94 -12.37 -3.09
C PRO A 123 19.56 -13.67 -2.36
N GLU A 124 18.57 -13.63 -1.48
CA GLU A 124 18.08 -14.79 -0.71
C GLU A 124 16.90 -15.52 -1.39
N LEU A 125 16.50 -15.06 -2.58
CA LEU A 125 15.46 -15.70 -3.39
C LEU A 125 16.01 -16.96 -4.07
N SER A 126 15.24 -18.04 -4.00
CA SER A 126 15.39 -19.23 -4.84
C SER A 126 14.12 -19.44 -5.64
N ILE A 127 14.27 -19.75 -6.93
CA ILE A 127 13.16 -19.95 -7.85
C ILE A 127 13.16 -21.39 -8.34
N VAL A 128 12.02 -22.06 -8.23
CA VAL A 128 11.74 -23.33 -8.90
C VAL A 128 10.72 -23.07 -10.00
N VAL A 129 11.03 -23.48 -11.22
CA VAL A 129 10.11 -23.37 -12.36
C VAL A 129 9.65 -24.74 -12.79
N THR A 130 8.36 -24.91 -13.08
CA THR A 130 7.86 -26.10 -13.80
C THR A 130 7.66 -25.76 -15.28
N SER A 131 8.27 -26.55 -16.16
CA SER A 131 8.26 -26.31 -17.61
C SER A 131 8.22 -27.63 -18.41
N ARG A 132 8.01 -27.55 -19.72
CA ARG A 132 8.17 -28.71 -20.63
C ARG A 132 9.60 -28.94 -21.06
N GLU A 133 10.42 -27.89 -21.02
CA GLU A 133 11.82 -27.87 -21.42
C GLU A 133 12.62 -26.92 -20.52
N PRO A 134 13.96 -27.08 -20.43
CA PRO A 134 14.82 -26.12 -19.74
C PRO A 134 14.68 -24.71 -20.32
N LEU A 135 14.83 -23.68 -19.49
CA LEU A 135 14.65 -22.28 -19.90
C LEU A 135 15.87 -21.72 -20.66
N GLY A 136 17.03 -22.37 -20.54
CA GLY A 136 18.28 -21.94 -21.17
C GLY A 136 18.88 -20.69 -20.52
N LEU A 137 18.59 -20.44 -19.24
CA LEU A 137 19.03 -19.25 -18.52
C LEU A 137 20.41 -19.48 -17.87
N ARG A 138 21.17 -18.39 -17.69
CA ARG A 138 22.46 -18.45 -17.00
C ARG A 138 22.25 -18.74 -15.50
N GLY A 139 22.97 -19.73 -14.98
CA GLY A 139 22.85 -20.14 -13.57
C GLY A 139 21.62 -21.01 -13.26
N GLU A 140 20.92 -21.47 -14.31
CA GLU A 140 19.87 -22.47 -14.22
C GLU A 140 20.47 -23.87 -14.03
N GLU A 141 19.97 -24.59 -13.02
CA GLU A 141 20.09 -26.04 -12.95
C GLU A 141 18.79 -26.69 -13.43
N ALA A 142 18.87 -27.77 -14.19
CA ALA A 142 17.71 -28.42 -14.75
C ALA A 142 17.56 -29.84 -14.20
N LEU A 143 16.40 -30.13 -13.61
CA LEU A 143 16.02 -31.48 -13.18
C LEU A 143 14.98 -32.02 -14.18
N GLU A 144 15.39 -32.99 -14.99
CA GLU A 144 14.45 -33.74 -15.81
C GLU A 144 13.65 -34.70 -14.93
N LEU A 145 12.34 -34.57 -14.95
CA LEU A 145 11.43 -35.49 -14.30
C LEU A 145 11.00 -36.56 -15.30
N GLY A 146 11.69 -37.70 -15.25
CA GLY A 146 11.37 -38.91 -16.02
C GLY A 146 10.10 -39.61 -15.53
N PRO A 147 9.78 -40.81 -16.03
CA PRO A 147 8.73 -41.66 -15.44
C PRO A 147 9.11 -42.12 -14.01
N LEU A 148 8.13 -42.61 -13.25
CA LEU A 148 8.37 -43.33 -12.00
C LEU A 148 9.00 -44.69 -12.30
N ASP A 149 9.89 -45.15 -11.44
CA ASP A 149 10.34 -46.55 -11.51
C ASP A 149 9.23 -47.53 -11.12
N ASP A 150 9.43 -48.81 -11.37
CA ASP A 150 8.42 -49.85 -11.12
C ASP A 150 7.97 -49.90 -9.64
N THR A 151 8.89 -49.62 -8.70
CA THR A 151 8.59 -49.65 -7.26
C THR A 151 7.77 -48.45 -6.84
N GLU A 152 8.10 -47.28 -7.37
CA GLU A 152 7.40 -46.02 -7.17
C GLU A 152 6.02 -46.02 -7.82
N ALA A 153 5.92 -46.53 -9.05
CA ALA A 153 4.68 -46.70 -9.77
C ALA A 153 3.72 -47.66 -9.03
N ALA A 154 4.25 -48.78 -8.53
CA ALA A 154 3.53 -49.71 -7.68
C ALA A 154 3.07 -49.06 -6.37
N ALA A 155 3.92 -48.27 -5.70
CA ALA A 155 3.57 -47.57 -4.47
C ALA A 155 2.45 -46.54 -4.70
N LEU A 156 2.53 -45.75 -5.77
CA LEU A 156 1.49 -44.79 -6.15
C LEU A 156 0.17 -45.51 -6.44
N PHE A 157 0.22 -46.61 -7.20
CA PHE A 157 -0.96 -47.43 -7.51
C PHE A 157 -1.59 -48.03 -6.25
N ALA A 158 -0.78 -48.63 -5.36
CA ALA A 158 -1.24 -49.21 -4.12
C ALA A 158 -1.91 -48.17 -3.21
N GLU A 159 -1.35 -46.95 -3.10
CA GLU A 159 -1.99 -45.89 -2.32
C GLU A 159 -3.34 -45.47 -2.94
N ARG A 160 -3.42 -45.37 -4.27
CA ARG A 160 -4.69 -45.06 -4.98
C ARG A 160 -5.73 -46.17 -4.80
N MET A 161 -5.28 -47.43 -4.69
CA MET A 161 -6.12 -48.61 -4.52
C MET A 161 -6.36 -49.01 -3.06
N ARG A 162 -5.82 -48.25 -2.09
CA ARG A 162 -5.85 -48.59 -0.67
C ARG A 162 -7.27 -48.87 -0.15
N ALA A 163 -8.24 -48.07 -0.57
CA ALA A 163 -9.65 -48.24 -0.18
C ALA A 163 -10.29 -49.51 -0.76
N ARG A 164 -9.74 -50.06 -1.86
CA ARG A 164 -10.20 -51.27 -2.54
C ARG A 164 -9.37 -52.52 -2.19
N SER A 165 -8.35 -52.38 -1.33
CA SER A 165 -7.47 -53.47 -0.86
C SER A 165 -6.84 -54.30 -1.98
N VAL A 166 -6.53 -53.68 -3.13
CA VAL A 166 -5.80 -54.33 -4.23
C VAL A 166 -4.31 -54.08 -4.05
N ASP A 167 -3.53 -55.17 -4.08
CA ASP A 167 -2.07 -55.12 -4.01
C ASP A 167 -1.48 -54.80 -5.40
N ALA A 168 -0.44 -53.97 -5.45
CA ALA A 168 0.33 -53.72 -6.66
C ALA A 168 1.12 -54.95 -7.14
N ALA A 169 1.28 -55.98 -6.29
CA ALA A 169 1.80 -57.29 -6.67
C ALA A 169 0.82 -58.13 -7.52
N ASP A 170 -0.43 -57.69 -7.71
CA ASP A 170 -1.37 -58.34 -8.62
C ASP A 170 -0.80 -58.39 -10.06
N PRO A 171 -0.74 -59.56 -10.73
CA PRO A 171 -0.17 -59.67 -12.07
C PRO A 171 -0.81 -58.75 -13.11
N ARG A 172 -2.13 -58.49 -13.00
CA ARG A 172 -2.84 -57.56 -13.89
C ARG A 172 -2.48 -56.12 -13.58
N ALA A 173 -2.26 -55.77 -12.31
CA ALA A 173 -1.78 -54.46 -11.92
C ALA A 173 -0.35 -54.22 -12.45
N GLN A 174 0.54 -55.20 -12.35
CA GLN A 174 1.90 -55.08 -12.91
C GLN A 174 1.91 -54.92 -14.43
N GLU A 175 1.08 -55.68 -15.13
CA GLU A 175 0.91 -55.55 -16.59
C GLU A 175 0.44 -54.13 -16.98
N LEU A 176 -0.57 -53.62 -16.27
CA LEU A 176 -1.07 -52.27 -16.46
C LEU A 176 0.02 -51.22 -16.19
N LEU A 177 0.73 -51.31 -15.07
CA LEU A 177 1.80 -50.38 -14.72
C LEU A 177 2.92 -50.35 -15.78
N ARG A 178 3.30 -51.53 -16.29
CA ARG A 178 4.29 -51.65 -17.36
C ARG A 178 3.83 -50.95 -18.65
N ARG A 179 2.54 -50.98 -18.98
CA ARG A 179 1.96 -50.29 -20.15
C ARG A 179 1.86 -48.77 -19.98
N LEU A 180 1.72 -48.30 -18.74
CA LEU A 180 1.65 -46.88 -18.41
C LEU A 180 3.03 -46.22 -18.37
N GLU A 181 4.10 -47.01 -18.49
CA GLU A 181 5.50 -46.57 -18.53
C GLU A 181 5.83 -45.57 -17.42
N GLY A 182 5.33 -45.80 -16.21
CA GLY A 182 5.64 -44.99 -15.02
C GLY A 182 5.07 -43.57 -15.01
N VAL A 183 4.17 -43.17 -15.92
CA VAL A 183 3.60 -41.81 -15.93
C VAL A 183 2.62 -41.61 -14.74
N PRO A 184 2.91 -40.76 -13.74
CA PRO A 184 2.11 -40.64 -12.51
C PRO A 184 0.63 -40.36 -12.74
N LEU A 185 0.29 -39.33 -13.54
CA LEU A 185 -1.12 -39.00 -13.79
C LEU A 185 -1.84 -40.14 -14.51
N ALA A 186 -1.15 -40.84 -15.42
CA ALA A 186 -1.72 -42.01 -16.10
C ALA A 186 -1.99 -43.15 -15.12
N ILE A 187 -1.08 -43.40 -14.17
CA ILE A 187 -1.26 -44.36 -13.07
C ILE A 187 -2.44 -43.98 -12.20
N GLU A 188 -2.62 -42.71 -11.83
CA GLU A 188 -3.76 -42.31 -11.00
C GLU A 188 -5.10 -42.50 -11.70
N LEU A 189 -5.17 -42.09 -12.97
CA LEU A 189 -6.33 -42.28 -13.81
C LEU A 189 -6.63 -43.79 -14.01
N ALA A 190 -5.60 -44.61 -14.20
CA ALA A 190 -5.72 -46.05 -14.36
C ALA A 190 -6.11 -46.78 -13.08
N ALA A 191 -5.49 -46.45 -11.95
CA ALA A 191 -5.82 -47.00 -10.64
C ALA A 191 -7.30 -46.74 -10.30
N ALA A 192 -7.79 -45.53 -10.55
CA ALA A 192 -9.20 -45.22 -10.28
C ALA A 192 -10.19 -46.10 -11.07
N ARG A 193 -9.75 -46.69 -12.19
CA ARG A 193 -10.51 -47.56 -13.09
C ARG A 193 -10.16 -49.04 -12.97
N PHE A 194 -9.14 -49.39 -12.21
CA PHE A 194 -8.71 -50.77 -12.10
C PHE A 194 -9.78 -51.58 -11.36
N ASP A 195 -10.22 -52.64 -12.02
CA ASP A 195 -11.04 -53.70 -11.46
C ASP A 195 -10.25 -55.01 -11.58
N ARG A 196 -9.95 -55.61 -10.43
CA ARG A 196 -9.18 -56.85 -10.35
C ARG A 196 -9.89 -57.99 -11.10
N ASP A 197 -11.21 -58.05 -10.93
CA ASP A 197 -12.04 -59.15 -11.45
C ASP A 197 -12.69 -58.77 -12.80
N GLY A 198 -12.36 -57.59 -13.33
CA GLY A 198 -12.84 -57.06 -14.61
C GLY A 198 -12.19 -57.70 -15.84
N ASP A 199 -12.68 -57.31 -17.02
CA ASP A 199 -12.20 -57.80 -18.33
C ASP A 199 -10.81 -57.20 -18.66
N PRO A 200 -9.74 -58.02 -18.79
CA PRO A 200 -8.40 -57.56 -19.18
C PRO A 200 -8.38 -56.81 -20.51
N ALA A 201 -9.28 -57.15 -21.44
CA ALA A 201 -9.36 -56.52 -22.76
C ALA A 201 -9.60 -55.00 -22.68
N LEU A 202 -10.17 -54.51 -21.57
CA LEU A 202 -10.43 -53.10 -21.33
C LEU A 202 -9.15 -52.27 -21.27
N TRP A 203 -8.05 -52.81 -20.75
CA TRP A 203 -6.77 -52.11 -20.66
C TRP A 203 -5.68 -52.70 -21.56
N GLU A 204 -5.91 -53.86 -22.17
CA GLU A 204 -5.06 -54.40 -23.24
C GLU A 204 -5.03 -53.52 -24.50
N ASN A 205 -6.05 -52.69 -24.70
CA ASN A 205 -6.15 -51.74 -25.81
C ASN A 205 -5.73 -50.30 -25.46
N LEU A 206 -5.08 -50.08 -24.30
CA LEU A 206 -4.53 -48.76 -23.96
C LEU A 206 -3.54 -48.33 -25.06
N PRO A 207 -3.80 -47.24 -25.80
CA PRO A 207 -2.87 -46.77 -26.82
C PRO A 207 -1.53 -46.39 -26.18
N SER A 208 -0.44 -46.69 -26.88
CA SER A 208 0.96 -46.56 -26.42
C SER A 208 1.23 -45.29 -25.60
N SER A 209 1.69 -45.49 -24.36
CA SER A 209 2.53 -44.64 -23.49
C SER A 209 2.49 -43.11 -23.67
N THR A 210 1.29 -42.56 -23.73
CA THR A 210 1.11 -41.10 -23.66
C THR A 210 0.06 -40.75 -22.62
N MET A 211 0.32 -39.67 -21.89
CA MET A 211 -0.65 -39.10 -20.95
C MET A 211 -2.01 -38.86 -21.63
N ARG A 212 -2.01 -38.39 -22.90
CA ARG A 212 -3.24 -38.23 -23.70
C ARG A 212 -3.98 -39.56 -23.93
N GLY A 213 -3.25 -40.66 -24.17
CA GLY A 213 -3.81 -42.01 -24.29
C GLY A 213 -4.49 -42.48 -23.00
N ALA A 214 -3.87 -42.26 -21.84
CA ALA A 214 -4.46 -42.62 -20.55
C ALA A 214 -5.72 -41.80 -20.21
N VAL A 215 -5.72 -40.50 -20.56
CA VAL A 215 -6.92 -39.65 -20.41
C VAL A 215 -8.01 -40.09 -21.39
N ALA A 216 -7.69 -40.39 -22.66
CA ALA A 216 -8.64 -40.86 -23.66
C ALA A 216 -9.27 -42.21 -23.29
N TRP A 217 -8.48 -43.12 -22.72
CA TRP A 217 -8.97 -44.38 -22.18
C TRP A 217 -9.83 -44.17 -20.94
N SER A 218 -9.41 -43.31 -20.01
CA SER A 218 -10.25 -42.95 -18.85
C SER A 218 -11.57 -42.31 -19.26
N TRP A 219 -11.58 -41.57 -20.37
CA TRP A 219 -12.78 -41.04 -20.99
C TRP A 219 -13.67 -42.15 -21.59
N SER A 220 -13.09 -43.13 -22.29
CA SER A 220 -13.88 -44.23 -22.87
C SER A 220 -14.56 -45.10 -21.82
N LEU A 221 -14.04 -45.12 -20.59
CA LEU A 221 -14.65 -45.84 -19.45
C LEU A 221 -15.71 -45.04 -18.68
N LEU A 222 -15.93 -43.77 -19.01
CA LEU A 222 -17.01 -42.98 -18.42
C LEU A 222 -18.37 -43.40 -18.97
N SER A 223 -19.39 -43.40 -18.12
CA SER A 223 -20.78 -43.49 -18.59
C SER A 223 -21.13 -42.28 -19.45
N GLY A 224 -22.21 -42.37 -20.23
CA GLY A 224 -22.68 -41.23 -21.04
C GLY A 224 -22.91 -39.97 -20.18
N GLU A 225 -23.42 -40.14 -18.95
CA GLU A 225 -23.70 -39.03 -18.04
C GLU A 225 -22.43 -38.41 -17.48
N GLU A 226 -21.43 -39.22 -17.17
CA GLU A 226 -20.16 -38.74 -16.64
C GLU A 226 -19.32 -38.04 -17.70
N ARG A 227 -19.37 -38.51 -18.96
CA ARG A 227 -18.77 -37.78 -20.09
C ARG A 227 -19.42 -36.42 -20.26
N ARG A 228 -20.75 -36.35 -20.13
CA ARG A 228 -21.49 -35.08 -20.16
C ARG A 228 -21.07 -34.16 -19.02
N ALA A 229 -21.02 -34.66 -17.79
CA ALA A 229 -20.61 -33.88 -16.62
C ALA A 229 -19.17 -33.38 -16.72
N LEU A 230 -18.22 -34.22 -17.14
CA LEU A 230 -16.81 -33.83 -17.28
C LEU A 230 -16.60 -32.76 -18.36
N SER A 231 -17.24 -32.92 -19.53
CA SER A 231 -17.18 -31.90 -20.57
C SER A 231 -17.84 -30.57 -20.14
N ALA A 232 -18.92 -30.63 -19.36
CA ALA A 232 -19.52 -29.42 -18.77
C ALA A 232 -18.56 -28.71 -17.79
N CYS A 233 -17.83 -29.46 -16.95
CA CYS A 233 -16.85 -28.88 -16.05
C CYS A 233 -15.66 -28.24 -16.79
N ALA A 234 -15.39 -28.62 -18.03
CA ALA A 234 -14.27 -28.07 -18.80
C ALA A 234 -14.47 -26.60 -19.22
N VAL A 235 -15.72 -26.10 -19.15
CA VAL A 235 -16.09 -24.70 -19.46
C VAL A 235 -15.53 -23.71 -18.42
N PHE A 236 -15.38 -24.11 -17.16
CA PHE A 236 -14.79 -23.24 -16.13
C PHE A 236 -13.33 -22.91 -16.43
N ARG A 237 -12.96 -21.63 -16.27
CA ARG A 237 -11.56 -21.19 -16.30
C ARG A 237 -10.96 -21.33 -14.92
N GLY A 238 -10.01 -22.26 -14.77
CA GLY A 238 -9.38 -22.53 -13.49
C GLY A 238 -10.29 -23.33 -12.56
N SER A 239 -10.27 -23.00 -11.26
CA SER A 239 -11.08 -23.71 -10.26
C SER A 239 -12.49 -23.14 -10.12
N PHE A 240 -13.40 -23.94 -9.58
CA PHE A 240 -14.82 -23.64 -9.42
C PHE A 240 -15.37 -24.25 -8.12
N SER A 241 -16.49 -23.73 -7.62
CA SER A 241 -17.19 -24.32 -6.47
C SER A 241 -18.15 -25.43 -6.90
N ALA A 242 -18.48 -26.35 -5.98
CA ALA A 242 -19.52 -27.35 -6.23
C ALA A 242 -20.87 -26.71 -6.57
N VAL A 243 -21.21 -25.60 -5.91
CA VAL A 243 -22.43 -24.81 -6.19
C VAL A 243 -22.41 -24.30 -7.64
N ALA A 244 -21.30 -23.76 -8.11
CA ALA A 244 -21.20 -23.30 -9.50
C ALA A 244 -21.34 -24.47 -10.49
N ALA A 245 -20.68 -25.60 -10.22
CA ALA A 245 -20.80 -26.81 -11.04
C ALA A 245 -22.25 -27.28 -11.15
N GLU A 246 -23.00 -27.31 -10.04
CA GLU A 246 -24.41 -27.67 -10.05
C GLU A 246 -25.26 -26.78 -10.94
N GLN A 247 -24.92 -25.51 -11.14
CA GLN A 247 -25.67 -24.60 -12.01
C GLN A 247 -25.36 -24.79 -13.50
N ILE A 248 -24.15 -25.25 -13.82
CA ILE A 248 -23.70 -25.40 -15.21
C ILE A 248 -24.00 -26.79 -15.75
N LEU A 249 -23.86 -27.83 -14.93
CA LEU A 249 -24.09 -29.21 -15.34
C LEU A 249 -25.49 -29.38 -15.97
N ASP A 250 -25.53 -29.97 -17.15
CA ASP A 250 -26.71 -30.17 -17.97
C ASP A 250 -27.45 -31.49 -17.68
N THR A 251 -27.10 -32.16 -16.59
CA THR A 251 -27.79 -33.36 -16.09
C THR A 251 -28.87 -32.98 -15.08
N GLN A 252 -29.98 -33.71 -15.04
CA GLN A 252 -31.09 -33.49 -14.11
C GLN A 252 -31.55 -34.84 -13.56
N PRO A 253 -31.93 -34.93 -12.27
CA PRO A 253 -32.04 -33.87 -11.24
C PRO A 253 -30.72 -33.41 -10.58
N ALA A 254 -30.79 -32.38 -9.73
CA ALA A 254 -29.62 -31.81 -9.03
C ALA A 254 -28.86 -32.82 -8.15
N LEU A 255 -29.56 -33.76 -7.51
CA LEU A 255 -28.93 -34.80 -6.68
C LEU A 255 -27.96 -35.68 -7.50
N GLU A 256 -28.28 -35.91 -8.77
CA GLU A 256 -27.41 -36.65 -9.69
C GLU A 256 -26.17 -35.85 -10.06
N ARG A 257 -26.24 -34.50 -10.13
CA ARG A 257 -25.06 -33.66 -10.39
C ARG A 257 -24.01 -33.82 -9.29
N ALA A 258 -24.43 -33.78 -8.03
CA ALA A 258 -23.52 -33.97 -6.90
C ALA A 258 -22.92 -35.38 -6.89
N ALA A 259 -23.71 -36.41 -7.23
CA ALA A 259 -23.23 -37.78 -7.38
C ALA A 259 -22.23 -37.92 -8.54
N LEU A 260 -22.48 -37.27 -9.68
CA LEU A 260 -21.58 -37.25 -10.83
C LEU A 260 -20.26 -36.54 -10.52
N LEU A 261 -20.30 -35.37 -9.85
CA LEU A 261 -19.08 -34.68 -9.42
C LEU A 261 -18.25 -35.53 -8.46
N ARG A 262 -18.90 -36.23 -7.53
CA ARG A 262 -18.25 -37.17 -6.62
C ARG A 262 -17.66 -38.36 -7.39
N SER A 263 -18.39 -38.93 -8.34
CA SER A 263 -17.91 -40.00 -9.22
C SER A 263 -16.68 -39.55 -10.01
N LEU A 264 -16.71 -38.36 -10.62
CA LEU A 264 -15.56 -37.80 -11.35
C LEU A 264 -14.35 -37.55 -10.43
N GLN A 265 -14.60 -37.18 -9.17
CA GLN A 265 -13.56 -37.02 -8.16
C GLN A 265 -12.94 -38.36 -7.75
N GLU A 266 -13.76 -39.37 -7.46
CA GLU A 266 -13.32 -40.75 -7.20
C GLU A 266 -12.52 -41.31 -8.38
N LYS A 267 -12.84 -40.85 -9.60
CA LYS A 267 -12.17 -41.19 -10.86
C LYS A 267 -10.93 -40.34 -11.17
N SER A 268 -10.54 -39.44 -10.26
CA SER A 268 -9.39 -38.54 -10.38
C SER A 268 -9.40 -37.63 -11.62
N LEU A 269 -10.59 -37.40 -12.22
CA LEU A 269 -10.77 -36.51 -13.37
C LEU A 269 -11.07 -35.07 -12.93
N VAL A 270 -11.57 -34.91 -11.70
CA VAL A 270 -11.74 -33.65 -10.99
C VAL A 270 -11.05 -33.78 -9.63
N TYR A 271 -10.33 -32.76 -9.18
CA TYR A 271 -9.63 -32.78 -7.89
C TYR A 271 -9.98 -31.55 -7.04
N VAL A 272 -9.73 -31.65 -5.73
CA VAL A 272 -9.91 -30.52 -4.81
C VAL A 272 -8.64 -29.69 -4.79
N ARG A 273 -8.77 -28.40 -5.12
CA ARG A 273 -7.73 -27.39 -5.00
C ARG A 273 -7.88 -26.69 -3.64
N ASP A 274 -6.81 -26.70 -2.86
CA ASP A 274 -6.72 -25.94 -1.62
C ASP A 274 -6.22 -24.52 -1.95
N ASP A 275 -7.04 -23.53 -1.69
CA ASP A 275 -6.70 -22.11 -1.83
C ASP A 275 -6.67 -21.37 -0.48
N GLY A 276 -6.65 -22.11 0.63
CA GLY A 276 -6.69 -21.55 1.99
C GLY A 276 -8.05 -20.96 2.37
N GLY A 277 -9.08 -21.12 1.53
CA GLY A 277 -10.43 -20.64 1.78
C GLY A 277 -11.27 -21.59 2.63
N SER A 278 -12.34 -21.07 3.23
CA SER A 278 -13.31 -21.86 4.02
C SER A 278 -14.13 -22.86 3.21
N THR A 279 -14.13 -22.76 1.88
CA THR A 279 -14.92 -23.59 0.97
C THR A 279 -14.01 -24.28 -0.03
N ALA A 280 -14.05 -25.62 -0.06
CA ALA A 280 -13.28 -26.42 -1.01
C ALA A 280 -13.61 -26.07 -2.46
N ARG A 281 -12.57 -25.93 -3.28
CA ARG A 281 -12.69 -25.65 -4.72
C ARG A 281 -12.32 -26.89 -5.52
N LEU A 282 -12.97 -27.07 -6.66
CA LEU A 282 -12.73 -28.15 -7.61
C LEU A 282 -11.95 -27.62 -8.82
N ALA A 283 -11.16 -28.47 -9.45
CA ALA A 283 -10.41 -28.16 -10.66
C ALA A 283 -10.22 -29.40 -11.54
N LEU A 284 -9.93 -29.19 -12.82
CA LEU A 284 -9.51 -30.23 -13.76
C LEU A 284 -8.00 -30.09 -14.00
N TYR A 285 -7.32 -31.20 -14.22
CA TYR A 285 -5.98 -31.14 -14.82
C TYR A 285 -6.09 -30.61 -16.25
N ASP A 286 -5.16 -29.76 -16.68
CA ASP A 286 -5.20 -29.10 -18.00
C ASP A 286 -5.41 -30.11 -19.13
N VAL A 287 -4.72 -31.25 -19.05
CA VAL A 287 -4.79 -32.31 -20.05
C VAL A 287 -6.13 -33.05 -20.10
N VAL A 288 -6.82 -33.14 -18.96
CA VAL A 288 -8.19 -33.66 -18.88
C VAL A 288 -9.16 -32.62 -19.42
N ARG A 289 -8.95 -31.34 -19.07
CA ARG A 289 -9.73 -30.21 -19.59
C ARG A 289 -9.62 -30.09 -21.11
N ASP A 290 -8.42 -30.22 -21.66
CA ASP A 290 -8.15 -30.14 -23.10
C ASP A 290 -8.90 -31.21 -23.87
N LEU A 291 -8.82 -32.48 -23.43
CA LEU A 291 -9.60 -33.56 -24.05
C LEU A 291 -11.10 -33.32 -23.89
N ALA A 292 -11.55 -32.91 -22.71
CA ALA A 292 -12.96 -32.67 -22.44
C ALA A 292 -13.52 -31.51 -23.30
N LEU A 293 -12.73 -30.46 -23.53
CA LEU A 293 -13.05 -29.37 -24.47
C LEU A 293 -13.01 -29.83 -25.92
N GLU A 294 -12.05 -30.66 -26.32
CA GLU A 294 -12.00 -31.29 -27.65
C GLU A 294 -13.28 -32.09 -27.91
N LYS A 295 -13.69 -32.94 -26.95
CA LYS A 295 -14.94 -33.70 -27.04
C LYS A 295 -16.18 -32.83 -27.01
N LEU A 296 -16.17 -31.73 -26.26
CA LEU A 296 -17.28 -30.79 -26.25
C LEU A 296 -17.43 -30.05 -27.60
N ARG A 297 -16.33 -29.79 -28.30
CA ARG A 297 -16.34 -29.16 -29.65
C ARG A 297 -16.98 -30.06 -30.72
N GLU A 298 -17.12 -31.37 -30.47
CA GLU A 298 -17.84 -32.27 -31.37
C GLU A 298 -19.36 -31.98 -31.40
N ASP A 299 -19.91 -31.33 -30.36
CA ASP A 299 -21.30 -30.90 -30.25
C ASP A 299 -21.38 -29.40 -29.94
N GLU A 300 -21.33 -28.58 -30.99
CA GLU A 300 -21.31 -27.12 -30.89
C GLU A 300 -22.58 -26.56 -30.21
N SER A 301 -23.74 -27.19 -30.43
CA SER A 301 -25.00 -26.74 -29.83
C SER A 301 -24.97 -26.89 -28.31
N ARG A 302 -24.52 -28.06 -27.83
CA ARG A 302 -24.35 -28.30 -26.40
C ARG A 302 -23.25 -27.44 -25.79
N ARG A 303 -22.13 -27.24 -26.51
CA ARG A 303 -21.07 -26.33 -26.09
C ARG A 303 -21.61 -24.92 -25.87
N ALA A 304 -22.32 -24.37 -26.85
CA ALA A 304 -22.92 -23.03 -26.77
C ALA A 304 -23.90 -22.92 -25.60
N ALA A 305 -24.74 -23.93 -25.37
CA ALA A 305 -25.69 -23.95 -24.24
C ALA A 305 -24.99 -23.95 -22.87
N LEU A 306 -23.88 -24.70 -22.72
CA LEU A 306 -23.10 -24.73 -21.47
C LEU A 306 -22.34 -23.42 -21.23
N VAL A 307 -21.78 -22.85 -22.30
CA VAL A 307 -21.14 -21.52 -22.30
C VAL A 307 -22.13 -20.46 -21.85
N GLU A 308 -23.35 -20.45 -22.40
CA GLU A 308 -24.39 -19.50 -22.02
C GLU A 308 -24.80 -19.65 -20.54
N ARG A 309 -24.94 -20.89 -20.04
CA ARG A 309 -25.23 -21.14 -18.62
C ARG A 309 -24.11 -20.66 -17.70
N HIS A 310 -22.85 -20.89 -18.09
CA HIS A 310 -21.69 -20.38 -17.38
C HIS A 310 -21.72 -18.86 -17.29
N ASP A 311 -21.94 -18.20 -18.43
CA ASP A 311 -21.83 -16.75 -18.54
C ASP A 311 -22.98 -16.08 -17.79
N ALA A 312 -24.19 -16.62 -17.89
CA ALA A 312 -25.34 -16.16 -17.12
C ALA A 312 -25.12 -16.29 -15.60
N TRP A 313 -24.62 -17.44 -15.13
CA TRP A 313 -24.36 -17.67 -13.71
C TRP A 313 -23.30 -16.71 -13.15
N PHE A 314 -22.15 -16.60 -13.82
CA PHE A 314 -21.06 -15.77 -13.33
C PHE A 314 -21.35 -14.27 -13.47
N SER A 315 -22.06 -13.84 -14.52
CA SER A 315 -22.54 -12.46 -14.64
C SER A 315 -23.52 -12.10 -13.52
N GLN A 316 -24.48 -12.97 -13.20
CA GLN A 316 -25.40 -12.75 -12.08
C GLN A 316 -24.65 -12.71 -10.74
N ARG A 317 -23.75 -13.67 -10.52
CA ARG A 317 -22.96 -13.74 -9.30
C ARG A 317 -22.07 -12.51 -9.12
N ALA A 318 -21.48 -11.98 -10.19
CA ALA A 318 -20.72 -10.73 -10.16
C ALA A 318 -21.61 -9.55 -9.74
N ARG A 319 -22.81 -9.43 -10.33
CA ARG A 319 -23.78 -8.38 -9.97
C ARG A 319 -24.18 -8.45 -8.50
N ASP A 320 -24.47 -9.64 -7.98
CA ASP A 320 -24.88 -9.83 -6.57
C ASP A 320 -23.74 -9.47 -5.60
N LEU A 321 -22.51 -9.88 -5.92
CA LEU A 321 -21.33 -9.58 -5.10
C LEU A 321 -20.98 -8.10 -5.16
N ALA A 322 -21.02 -7.48 -6.34
CA ALA A 322 -20.79 -6.05 -6.51
C ALA A 322 -21.82 -5.23 -5.71
N ALA A 323 -23.10 -5.58 -5.77
CA ALA A 323 -24.15 -4.89 -5.01
C ALA A 323 -23.92 -4.93 -3.49
N ARG A 324 -23.42 -6.05 -2.94
CA ARG A 324 -23.06 -6.14 -1.52
C ARG A 324 -21.84 -5.29 -1.17
N ILE A 325 -20.82 -5.31 -2.03
CA ILE A 325 -19.62 -4.48 -1.86
C ILE A 325 -20.01 -3.00 -1.91
N ASP A 326 -20.85 -2.61 -2.87
CA ASP A 326 -21.31 -1.23 -3.04
C ASP A 326 -22.25 -0.79 -1.91
N ALA A 327 -23.08 -1.68 -1.36
CA ALA A 327 -23.97 -1.34 -0.25
C ALA A 327 -23.22 -1.18 1.09
N THR A 328 -22.32 -2.10 1.44
CA THR A 328 -21.76 -2.19 2.81
C THR A 328 -20.25 -2.35 2.88
N GLY A 329 -19.54 -2.41 1.76
CA GLY A 329 -18.10 -2.63 1.73
C GLY A 329 -17.69 -4.08 2.04
N ASP A 330 -18.65 -5.01 1.99
CA ASP A 330 -18.55 -6.42 2.41
C ASP A 330 -17.25 -7.11 1.97
N ILE A 331 -16.40 -7.41 2.95
CA ILE A 331 -15.08 -8.02 2.75
C ILE A 331 -15.21 -9.46 2.24
N HIS A 332 -16.17 -10.22 2.75
CA HIS A 332 -16.39 -11.60 2.30
C HIS A 332 -16.92 -11.65 0.87
N ALA A 333 -17.73 -10.67 0.47
CA ALA A 333 -18.14 -10.52 -0.93
C ALA A 333 -16.94 -10.20 -1.83
N ARG A 334 -16.01 -9.34 -1.39
CA ARG A 334 -14.77 -9.03 -2.12
C ARG A 334 -13.86 -10.27 -2.26
N GLU A 335 -13.68 -11.03 -1.20
CA GLU A 335 -12.93 -12.30 -1.22
C GLU A 335 -13.58 -13.36 -2.12
N ALA A 336 -14.93 -13.44 -2.11
CA ALA A 336 -15.67 -14.32 -2.98
C ALA A 336 -15.51 -13.91 -4.46
N MET A 337 -15.67 -12.62 -4.79
CA MET A 337 -15.44 -12.09 -6.13
C MET A 337 -14.03 -12.43 -6.62
N ALA A 338 -13.04 -12.30 -5.74
CA ALA A 338 -11.65 -12.55 -6.08
C ALA A 338 -11.29 -14.03 -6.32
N ARG A 339 -12.04 -14.96 -5.73
CA ARG A 339 -11.92 -16.39 -6.05
C ARG A 339 -12.57 -16.75 -7.39
N GLU A 340 -13.53 -15.97 -7.86
CA GLU A 340 -14.18 -16.17 -9.16
C GLU A 340 -13.54 -15.37 -10.29
N LEU A 341 -12.46 -14.61 -10.03
CA LEU A 341 -11.85 -13.70 -10.99
C LEU A 341 -11.52 -14.38 -12.33
N ASP A 342 -10.95 -15.59 -12.33
CA ASP A 342 -10.65 -16.33 -13.57
C ASP A 342 -11.91 -16.60 -14.41
N ASN A 343 -12.99 -17.07 -13.78
CA ASN A 343 -14.25 -17.33 -14.47
C ASN A 343 -14.91 -16.03 -14.96
N LEU A 344 -14.78 -14.93 -14.21
CA LEU A 344 -15.30 -13.61 -14.62
C LEU A 344 -14.53 -13.03 -15.80
N LEU A 345 -13.21 -13.18 -15.82
CA LEU A 345 -12.38 -12.78 -16.96
C LEU A 345 -12.68 -13.65 -18.19
N GLU A 346 -12.97 -14.93 -18.01
CA GLU A 346 -13.43 -15.81 -19.10
C GLU A 346 -14.75 -15.33 -19.72
N VAL A 347 -15.71 -14.90 -18.89
CA VAL A 347 -16.97 -14.30 -19.37
C VAL A 347 -16.69 -13.02 -20.14
N HIS A 348 -15.84 -12.14 -19.60
CA HIS A 348 -15.46 -10.89 -20.26
C HIS A 348 -14.80 -11.16 -21.63
N GLU A 349 -13.82 -12.05 -21.70
CA GLU A 349 -13.07 -12.35 -22.94
C GLU A 349 -13.97 -12.96 -24.01
N ARG A 350 -14.79 -13.98 -23.69
CA ARG A 350 -15.73 -14.57 -24.67
C ARG A 350 -16.79 -13.59 -25.14
N ALA A 351 -17.32 -12.77 -24.24
CA ALA A 351 -18.27 -11.72 -24.61
C ALA A 351 -17.61 -10.63 -25.49
N LEU A 352 -16.31 -10.37 -25.31
CA LEU A 352 -15.52 -9.47 -26.15
C LEU A 352 -15.18 -10.06 -27.54
N GLU A 353 -15.09 -11.39 -27.66
CA GLU A 353 -14.95 -12.11 -28.93
C GLU A 353 -16.25 -12.04 -29.75
N GLY A 354 -17.40 -12.33 -29.14
CA GLY A 354 -18.74 -12.21 -29.75
C GLY A 354 -19.27 -10.78 -29.88
N TRP A 355 -18.47 -9.78 -29.49
CA TRP A 355 -18.86 -8.38 -29.35
C TRP A 355 -19.43 -7.76 -30.63
N ALA A 356 -18.91 -8.12 -31.80
CA ALA A 356 -19.32 -7.53 -33.06
C ALA A 356 -20.82 -7.79 -33.34
N ASP A 357 -21.29 -8.99 -33.00
CA ASP A 357 -22.54 -9.57 -33.51
C ASP A 357 -23.72 -9.48 -32.53
N ASP A 358 -23.48 -9.21 -31.24
CA ASP A 358 -24.52 -9.21 -30.19
C ASP A 358 -24.39 -8.00 -29.23
N PRO A 359 -25.33 -7.04 -29.23
CA PRO A 359 -25.39 -5.97 -28.24
C PRO A 359 -25.40 -6.46 -26.78
N GLY A 360 -26.03 -7.61 -26.51
CA GLY A 360 -26.03 -8.24 -25.19
C GLY A 360 -24.64 -8.68 -24.74
N ALA A 361 -23.84 -9.24 -25.66
CA ALA A 361 -22.44 -9.59 -25.40
C ALA A 361 -21.60 -8.36 -25.06
N ARG A 362 -21.85 -7.22 -25.72
CA ARG A 362 -21.16 -5.95 -25.39
C ARG A 362 -21.43 -5.51 -23.96
N SER A 363 -22.71 -5.49 -23.56
CA SER A 363 -23.08 -5.14 -22.19
C SER A 363 -22.51 -6.13 -21.18
N ARG A 364 -22.62 -7.44 -21.40
CA ARG A 364 -22.07 -8.48 -20.50
C ARG A 364 -20.56 -8.34 -20.31
N ALA A 365 -19.81 -8.09 -21.39
CA ALA A 365 -18.36 -7.92 -21.34
C ALA A 365 -17.97 -6.74 -20.45
N VAL A 366 -18.63 -5.59 -20.59
CA VAL A 366 -18.32 -4.38 -19.80
C VAL A 366 -18.81 -4.52 -18.36
N GLU A 367 -20.03 -5.00 -18.13
CA GLU A 367 -20.60 -5.14 -16.79
C GLU A 367 -19.80 -6.11 -15.92
N THR A 368 -19.36 -7.24 -16.49
CA THR A 368 -18.56 -8.23 -15.76
C THR A 368 -17.21 -7.64 -15.35
N LEU A 369 -16.55 -6.91 -16.26
CA LEU A 369 -15.28 -6.26 -15.95
C LEU A 369 -15.46 -5.11 -14.93
N LEU A 370 -16.53 -4.32 -15.04
CA LEU A 370 -16.89 -3.27 -14.07
C LEU A 370 -17.09 -3.84 -12.66
N ALA A 371 -17.79 -4.96 -12.54
CA ALA A 371 -18.03 -5.63 -11.27
C ALA A 371 -16.73 -6.18 -10.65
N ALA A 372 -15.83 -6.73 -11.48
CA ALA A 372 -14.56 -7.27 -11.03
C ALA A 372 -13.46 -6.21 -10.79
N ASP A 373 -13.62 -4.98 -11.29
CA ASP A 373 -12.57 -3.96 -11.36
C ASP A 373 -11.94 -3.61 -10.01
N GLY A 374 -12.75 -3.50 -8.95
CA GLY A 374 -12.23 -3.18 -7.62
C GLY A 374 -11.30 -4.29 -7.08
N VAL A 375 -11.59 -5.54 -7.41
CA VAL A 375 -10.73 -6.68 -7.08
C VAL A 375 -9.54 -6.76 -8.03
N LEU A 376 -9.75 -6.49 -9.32
CA LEU A 376 -8.68 -6.44 -10.31
C LEU A 376 -7.65 -5.37 -9.94
N ALA A 377 -8.06 -4.20 -9.47
CA ALA A 377 -7.19 -3.14 -8.97
C ALA A 377 -6.38 -3.53 -7.73
N ALA A 378 -6.92 -4.44 -6.91
CA ALA A 378 -6.26 -4.92 -5.69
C ALA A 378 -5.31 -6.09 -5.96
N ARG A 379 -5.63 -6.98 -6.93
CA ARG A 379 -4.92 -8.25 -7.12
C ARG A 379 -4.09 -8.34 -8.40
N ALA A 380 -4.52 -7.66 -9.46
CA ALA A 380 -3.74 -7.57 -10.69
C ALA A 380 -2.81 -6.35 -10.64
N SER A 381 -1.77 -6.35 -11.45
CA SER A 381 -0.97 -5.14 -11.61
C SER A 381 -1.77 -4.04 -12.30
N ALA A 382 -1.33 -2.80 -12.07
CA ALA A 382 -1.89 -1.63 -12.75
C ALA A 382 -1.85 -1.79 -14.29
N ASN A 383 -0.78 -2.39 -14.83
CA ASN A 383 -0.65 -2.67 -16.28
C ASN A 383 -1.62 -3.76 -16.76
N ALA A 384 -1.82 -4.84 -16.01
CA ALA A 384 -2.79 -5.87 -16.39
C ALA A 384 -4.22 -5.32 -16.36
N ARG A 385 -4.57 -4.57 -15.31
CA ARG A 385 -5.85 -3.85 -15.23
C ARG A 385 -6.03 -2.89 -16.41
N LEU A 386 -4.99 -2.13 -16.75
CA LEU A 386 -4.98 -1.23 -17.90
C LEU A 386 -5.23 -1.98 -19.22
N ALA A 387 -4.56 -3.12 -19.43
CA ALA A 387 -4.71 -3.92 -20.64
C ALA A 387 -6.16 -4.42 -20.85
N TYR A 388 -6.84 -4.87 -19.79
CA TYR A 388 -8.25 -5.25 -19.87
C TYR A 388 -9.14 -4.07 -20.31
N TRP A 389 -8.96 -2.90 -19.69
CA TRP A 389 -9.75 -1.71 -20.05
C TRP A 389 -9.41 -1.15 -21.43
N GLN A 390 -8.14 -1.15 -21.83
CA GLN A 390 -7.72 -0.77 -23.18
C GLN A 390 -8.30 -1.70 -24.24
N SER A 391 -8.29 -3.02 -23.99
CA SER A 391 -8.88 -4.00 -24.90
C SER A 391 -10.39 -3.76 -25.08
N ALA A 392 -11.11 -3.54 -23.98
CA ALA A 392 -12.53 -3.23 -24.00
C ALA A 392 -12.82 -1.92 -24.77
N CYS A 393 -12.09 -0.83 -24.47
CA CYS A 393 -12.26 0.46 -25.14
C CYS A 393 -11.91 0.41 -26.63
N LYS A 394 -10.87 -0.32 -27.03
CA LYS A 394 -10.49 -0.46 -28.45
C LYS A 394 -11.57 -1.17 -29.25
N LYS A 395 -12.22 -2.19 -28.68
CA LYS A 395 -13.34 -2.91 -29.31
C LYS A 395 -14.60 -2.06 -29.44
N LEU A 396 -14.82 -1.14 -28.50
CA LEU A 396 -15.93 -0.19 -28.57
C LEU A 396 -15.88 0.69 -29.82
N GLU A 397 -14.70 1.20 -30.19
CA GLU A 397 -14.52 2.06 -31.38
C GLU A 397 -15.01 1.39 -32.68
N ALA A 398 -15.13 0.06 -32.69
CA ALA A 398 -15.62 -0.73 -33.80
C ALA A 398 -17.12 -1.14 -33.72
N GLY A 399 -17.80 -0.99 -32.58
CA GLY A 399 -19.09 -1.66 -32.33
C GLY A 399 -20.20 -0.85 -31.66
N GLY A 400 -19.89 0.17 -30.84
CA GLY A 400 -20.90 0.94 -30.08
C GLY A 400 -21.56 0.18 -28.92
N ILE A 401 -21.81 0.84 -27.79
CA ILE A 401 -22.46 0.32 -26.57
C ILE A 401 -23.43 1.35 -26.00
N GLU A 402 -24.26 0.97 -25.02
CA GLU A 402 -25.10 1.93 -24.29
C GLU A 402 -24.26 3.08 -23.69
N PRO A 403 -24.64 4.37 -23.88
CA PRO A 403 -23.85 5.51 -23.43
C PRO A 403 -23.46 5.49 -21.94
N ARG A 404 -24.32 4.95 -21.08
CA ARG A 404 -24.03 4.81 -19.64
C ARG A 404 -22.89 3.82 -19.37
N LEU A 405 -22.88 2.68 -20.08
CA LEU A 405 -21.80 1.70 -19.97
C LEU A 405 -20.51 2.24 -20.57
N GLU A 406 -20.59 2.96 -21.69
CA GLU A 406 -19.42 3.64 -22.27
C GLU A 406 -18.78 4.63 -21.29
N THR A 407 -19.62 5.47 -20.66
CA THR A 407 -19.20 6.44 -19.66
C THR A 407 -18.40 5.77 -18.54
N ARG A 408 -18.97 4.70 -17.93
CA ARG A 408 -18.31 3.97 -16.82
C ARG A 408 -17.03 3.28 -17.27
N MET A 409 -17.03 2.68 -18.45
CA MET A 409 -15.84 2.02 -19.01
C MET A 409 -14.69 3.01 -19.22
N ARG A 410 -14.95 4.17 -19.84
CA ARG A 410 -13.93 5.21 -20.03
C ARG A 410 -13.42 5.77 -18.71
N ALA A 411 -14.29 5.94 -17.72
CA ALA A 411 -13.88 6.35 -16.38
C ALA A 411 -12.92 5.32 -15.74
N ARG A 412 -13.18 4.00 -15.90
CA ARG A 412 -12.25 2.96 -15.41
C ARG A 412 -10.94 2.91 -16.18
N LEU A 413 -10.96 3.13 -17.49
CA LEU A 413 -9.73 3.28 -18.28
C LEU A 413 -8.91 4.47 -17.79
N GLY A 414 -9.55 5.62 -17.55
CA GLY A 414 -8.89 6.81 -16.98
C GLY A 414 -8.26 6.54 -15.62
N GLN A 415 -8.95 5.82 -14.73
CA GLN A 415 -8.39 5.39 -13.44
C GLN A 415 -7.20 4.43 -13.60
N ALA A 416 -7.27 3.47 -14.54
CA ALA A 416 -6.18 2.53 -14.80
C ALA A 416 -4.95 3.24 -15.38
N LEU A 417 -5.15 4.21 -16.28
CA LEU A 417 -4.09 5.08 -16.82
C LEU A 417 -3.44 5.93 -15.71
N ALA A 418 -4.25 6.52 -14.82
CA ALA A 418 -3.73 7.29 -13.69
C ALA A 418 -2.88 6.41 -12.75
N ALA A 419 -3.30 5.17 -12.51
CA ALA A 419 -2.59 4.23 -11.65
C ALA A 419 -1.20 3.83 -12.20
N VAL A 420 -1.01 3.82 -13.52
CA VAL A 420 0.31 3.59 -14.13
C VAL A 420 1.12 4.89 -14.34
N GLY A 421 0.53 6.04 -14.02
CA GLY A 421 1.16 7.35 -14.11
C GLY A 421 0.99 8.06 -15.46
N GLU A 422 0.17 7.54 -16.36
CA GLU A 422 -0.17 8.17 -17.66
C GLU A 422 -1.24 9.25 -17.45
N LEU A 423 -0.88 10.31 -16.73
CA LEU A 423 -1.82 11.30 -16.21
C LEU A 423 -2.49 12.16 -17.30
N ASP A 424 -1.85 12.33 -18.47
CA ASP A 424 -2.42 13.08 -19.59
C ASP A 424 -3.46 12.27 -20.37
N ASP A 425 -3.18 10.98 -20.63
CA ASP A 425 -4.17 10.05 -21.18
C ASP A 425 -5.33 9.83 -20.23
N ALA A 426 -5.05 9.69 -18.92
CA ALA A 426 -6.06 9.57 -17.89
C ALA A 426 -7.03 10.75 -17.89
N GLN A 427 -6.49 11.98 -17.94
CA GLN A 427 -7.30 13.19 -18.02
C GLN A 427 -8.20 13.18 -19.27
N ARG A 428 -7.65 12.86 -20.44
CA ARG A 428 -8.40 12.82 -21.71
C ARG A 428 -9.56 11.82 -21.67
N GLU A 429 -9.35 10.62 -21.13
CA GLU A 429 -10.42 9.62 -21.02
C GLU A 429 -11.48 9.99 -19.97
N LEU A 430 -11.08 10.66 -18.88
CA LEU A 430 -12.03 11.15 -17.87
C LEU A 430 -12.87 12.33 -18.39
N GLU A 431 -12.29 13.26 -19.14
CA GLU A 431 -13.03 14.34 -19.80
C GLU A 431 -14.06 13.78 -20.79
N ARG A 432 -13.66 12.79 -21.62
CA ARG A 432 -14.59 12.08 -22.51
C ARG A 432 -15.72 11.38 -21.74
N ALA A 433 -15.40 10.74 -20.62
CA ALA A 433 -16.41 10.12 -19.78
C ALA A 433 -17.41 11.18 -19.24
N LEU A 434 -16.93 12.35 -18.84
CA LEU A 434 -17.81 13.43 -18.35
C LEU A 434 -18.72 13.99 -19.43
N ASP A 435 -18.22 14.18 -20.65
CA ASP A 435 -19.02 14.61 -21.80
C ASP A 435 -20.16 13.60 -22.09
N LEU A 436 -19.83 12.30 -22.07
CA LEU A 436 -20.82 11.23 -22.25
C LEU A 436 -21.83 11.16 -21.09
N ALA A 437 -21.37 11.36 -19.85
CA ALA A 437 -22.24 11.39 -18.67
C ALA A 437 -23.27 12.53 -18.78
N GLU A 438 -22.85 13.68 -19.32
CA GLU A 438 -23.72 14.83 -19.55
C GLU A 438 -24.78 14.52 -20.61
N VAL A 439 -24.36 13.97 -21.75
CA VAL A 439 -25.28 13.52 -22.82
C VAL A 439 -26.26 12.45 -22.33
N ALA A 440 -25.78 11.49 -21.54
CA ALA A 440 -26.59 10.41 -20.97
C ALA A 440 -27.45 10.85 -19.77
N THR A 441 -27.30 12.09 -19.30
CA THR A 441 -27.91 12.62 -18.07
C THR A 441 -27.62 11.75 -16.82
N ASP A 442 -26.49 11.05 -16.81
CA ASP A 442 -26.07 10.15 -15.75
C ASP A 442 -25.31 10.92 -14.67
N ARG A 443 -26.06 11.42 -13.68
CA ARG A 443 -25.49 12.22 -12.58
C ARG A 443 -24.50 11.43 -11.73
N THR A 444 -24.74 10.12 -11.56
CA THR A 444 -23.87 9.26 -10.74
C THR A 444 -22.51 9.14 -11.40
N ALA A 445 -22.50 8.76 -12.69
CA ALA A 445 -21.27 8.63 -13.45
C ALA A 445 -20.53 9.98 -13.59
N ARG A 446 -21.27 11.09 -13.68
CA ARG A 446 -20.68 12.43 -13.72
C ARG A 446 -19.91 12.78 -12.46
N HIS A 447 -20.50 12.64 -11.27
CA HIS A 447 -19.79 13.01 -10.04
C HIS A 447 -18.64 12.05 -9.71
N GLU A 448 -18.76 10.76 -10.07
CA GLU A 448 -17.66 9.80 -10.01
C GLU A 448 -16.52 10.20 -10.96
N GLY A 449 -16.82 10.57 -12.21
CA GLY A 449 -15.84 11.07 -13.16
C GLY A 449 -15.13 12.34 -12.67
N LEU A 450 -15.87 13.27 -12.06
CA LEU A 450 -15.33 14.51 -11.49
C LEU A 450 -14.41 14.24 -10.28
N LEU A 451 -14.75 13.25 -9.45
CA LEU A 451 -13.87 12.80 -8.36
C LEU A 451 -12.52 12.32 -8.89
N GLU A 452 -12.54 11.44 -9.89
CA GLU A 452 -11.32 10.86 -10.46
C GLU A 452 -10.51 11.91 -11.25
N LEU A 453 -11.18 12.81 -11.98
CA LEU A 453 -10.52 13.94 -12.65
C LEU A 453 -9.86 14.89 -11.65
N GLY A 454 -10.54 15.15 -10.53
CA GLY A 454 -9.99 15.93 -9.43
C GLY A 454 -8.72 15.29 -8.87
N LEU A 455 -8.70 13.96 -8.68
CA LEU A 455 -7.51 13.21 -8.27
C LEU A 455 -6.37 13.35 -9.27
N VAL A 456 -6.63 13.21 -10.57
CA VAL A 456 -5.60 13.41 -11.61
C VAL A 456 -5.02 14.82 -11.54
N HIS A 457 -5.85 15.85 -11.43
CA HIS A 457 -5.38 17.24 -11.29
C HIS A 457 -4.61 17.46 -9.99
N HIS A 458 -5.03 16.83 -8.88
CA HIS A 458 -4.36 16.94 -7.59
C HIS A 458 -2.94 16.34 -7.66
N VAL A 459 -2.80 15.14 -8.25
CA VAL A 459 -1.48 14.51 -8.48
C VAL A 459 -0.61 15.36 -9.40
N LYS A 460 -1.18 15.99 -10.44
CA LYS A 460 -0.48 16.97 -11.29
C LYS A 460 -0.15 18.30 -10.59
N ARG A 461 -0.56 18.49 -9.33
CA ARG A 461 -0.47 19.75 -8.57
C ARG A 461 -1.20 20.93 -9.22
N ALA A 462 -2.21 20.66 -10.05
CA ALA A 462 -3.11 21.66 -10.62
C ALA A 462 -4.25 21.98 -9.63
N TYR A 463 -3.90 22.51 -8.45
CA TYR A 463 -4.84 22.68 -7.34
C TYR A 463 -6.13 23.45 -7.67
N PRO A 464 -6.13 24.53 -8.47
CA PRO A 464 -7.37 25.19 -8.87
C PRO A 464 -8.32 24.28 -9.66
N ALA A 465 -7.79 23.46 -10.57
CA ALA A 465 -8.57 22.52 -11.37
C ALA A 465 -9.09 21.36 -10.49
N ALA A 466 -8.23 20.82 -9.61
CA ALA A 466 -8.62 19.79 -8.64
C ALA A 466 -9.77 20.27 -7.75
N ARG A 467 -9.65 21.48 -7.20
CA ARG A 467 -10.69 22.08 -6.35
C ARG A 467 -12.00 22.26 -7.10
N SER A 468 -11.94 22.77 -8.34
CA SER A 468 -13.12 22.95 -9.19
C SER A 468 -13.82 21.61 -9.42
N ALA A 469 -13.08 20.56 -9.75
CA ALA A 469 -13.61 19.22 -9.98
C ALA A 469 -14.25 18.63 -8.71
N TYR A 470 -13.58 18.68 -7.56
CA TYR A 470 -14.15 18.19 -6.30
C TYR A 470 -15.37 18.96 -5.83
N MET A 471 -15.38 20.30 -5.98
CA MET A 471 -16.54 21.11 -5.64
C MET A 471 -17.73 20.82 -6.56
N ALA A 472 -17.48 20.62 -7.86
CA ALA A 472 -18.51 20.20 -8.81
C ALA A 472 -19.06 18.82 -8.45
N ALA A 473 -18.20 17.85 -8.11
CA ALA A 473 -18.62 16.52 -7.66
C ALA A 473 -19.51 16.59 -6.41
N LEU A 474 -19.14 17.37 -5.38
CA LEU A 474 -19.96 17.55 -4.18
C LEU A 474 -21.31 18.21 -4.47
N LYS A 475 -21.33 19.19 -5.38
CA LYS A 475 -22.57 19.88 -5.76
C LYS A 475 -23.51 18.93 -6.50
N ASP A 476 -22.99 18.17 -7.45
CA ASP A 476 -23.79 17.24 -8.24
C ASP A 476 -24.28 16.05 -7.40
N ALA A 477 -23.48 15.61 -6.43
CA ALA A 477 -23.84 14.55 -5.50
C ALA A 477 -24.63 15.05 -4.27
N ALA A 478 -25.00 16.33 -4.16
CA ALA A 478 -25.64 16.89 -2.97
C ALA A 478 -26.98 16.23 -2.61
N THR A 479 -27.70 15.71 -3.61
CA THR A 479 -28.95 14.94 -3.44
C THR A 479 -28.75 13.43 -3.58
N SER A 480 -27.49 12.98 -3.72
CA SER A 480 -27.17 11.56 -3.87
C SER A 480 -27.34 10.83 -2.54
N THR A 481 -27.85 9.60 -2.62
CA THR A 481 -27.87 8.66 -1.50
C THR A 481 -26.55 7.92 -1.34
N ASP A 482 -25.62 8.07 -2.30
CA ASP A 482 -24.29 7.47 -2.26
C ASP A 482 -23.35 8.24 -1.32
N ARG A 483 -23.50 7.92 -0.03
CA ARG A 483 -22.68 8.48 1.05
C ARG A 483 -21.21 8.09 0.94
N ARG A 484 -20.87 6.95 0.33
CA ARG A 484 -19.48 6.50 0.21
C ARG A 484 -18.71 7.37 -0.77
N THR A 485 -19.26 7.61 -1.96
CA THR A 485 -18.62 8.49 -2.94
C THR A 485 -18.53 9.92 -2.39
N LEU A 486 -19.57 10.42 -1.74
CA LEU A 486 -19.54 11.72 -1.06
C LEU A 486 -18.44 11.81 0.00
N ALA A 487 -18.24 10.76 0.80
CA ALA A 487 -17.14 10.69 1.76
C ALA A 487 -15.79 10.79 1.04
N ARG A 488 -15.55 9.99 -0.01
CA ARG A 488 -14.32 10.06 -0.81
C ARG A 488 -14.04 11.46 -1.36
N VAL A 489 -15.06 12.12 -1.92
CA VAL A 489 -14.91 13.50 -2.44
C VAL A 489 -14.55 14.47 -1.31
N ALA A 490 -15.26 14.42 -0.18
CA ALA A 490 -14.99 15.28 0.97
C ALA A 490 -13.58 15.05 1.54
N GLY A 491 -13.15 13.80 1.65
CA GLY A 491 -11.81 13.43 2.12
C GLY A 491 -10.70 13.95 1.19
N ASN A 492 -10.85 13.77 -0.12
CA ASN A 492 -9.87 14.27 -1.10
C ASN A 492 -9.84 15.80 -1.15
N LEU A 493 -10.98 16.47 -0.99
CA LEU A 493 -11.01 17.93 -0.84
C LEU A 493 -10.32 18.38 0.45
N GLY A 494 -10.43 17.59 1.53
CA GLY A 494 -9.66 17.80 2.76
C GLY A 494 -8.15 17.71 2.53
N ALA A 495 -7.69 16.69 1.80
CA ALA A 495 -6.28 16.53 1.43
C ALA A 495 -5.79 17.70 0.57
N LEU A 496 -6.58 18.12 -0.41
CA LEU A 496 -6.26 19.29 -1.23
C LEU A 496 -6.14 20.56 -0.37
N HIS A 497 -7.06 20.78 0.58
CA HIS A 497 -6.97 21.93 1.48
C HIS A 497 -5.76 21.86 2.42
N HIS A 498 -5.38 20.66 2.85
CA HIS A 498 -4.19 20.45 3.68
C HIS A 498 -2.92 20.79 2.88
N ASP A 499 -2.80 20.32 1.64
CA ASP A 499 -1.68 20.67 0.74
C ASP A 499 -1.62 22.18 0.45
N GLU A 500 -2.77 22.86 0.40
CA GLU A 500 -2.90 24.31 0.26
C GLU A 500 -2.67 25.09 1.58
N GLN A 501 -2.34 24.39 2.68
CA GLN A 501 -2.14 24.94 4.02
C GLN A 501 -3.38 25.67 4.58
N ARG A 502 -4.58 25.26 4.14
CA ARG A 502 -5.88 25.76 4.60
C ARG A 502 -6.45 24.84 5.68
N ASN A 503 -5.75 24.78 6.81
CA ASN A 503 -5.99 23.77 7.86
C ASN A 503 -7.44 23.75 8.39
N ASP A 504 -8.06 24.91 8.62
CA ASP A 504 -9.47 24.97 9.06
C ASP A 504 -10.45 24.37 8.03
N ALA A 505 -10.18 24.56 6.74
CA ALA A 505 -10.98 24.00 5.67
C ALA A 505 -10.73 22.49 5.52
N ALA A 506 -9.47 22.07 5.65
CA ALA A 506 -9.09 20.66 5.64
C ALA A 506 -9.80 19.90 6.77
N LYS A 507 -9.75 20.42 8.00
CA LYS A 507 -10.42 19.84 9.17
C LYS A 507 -11.91 19.62 8.94
N LYS A 508 -12.63 20.65 8.50
CA LYS A 508 -14.07 20.57 8.20
C LYS A 508 -14.38 19.53 7.12
N SER A 509 -13.56 19.47 6.07
CA SER A 509 -13.73 18.50 4.98
C SER A 509 -13.50 17.07 5.46
N TYR A 510 -12.46 16.82 6.25
CA TYR A 510 -12.20 15.51 6.84
C TYR A 510 -13.29 15.09 7.85
N GLU A 511 -13.74 15.98 8.74
CA GLU A 511 -14.84 15.71 9.68
C GLU A 511 -16.14 15.38 8.94
N ARG A 512 -16.44 16.10 7.86
CA ARG A 512 -17.57 15.79 6.98
C ARG A 512 -17.41 14.41 6.34
N SER A 513 -16.21 14.08 5.87
CA SER A 513 -15.92 12.76 5.30
C SER A 513 -16.11 11.63 6.32
N VAL A 514 -15.65 11.80 7.56
CA VAL A 514 -15.87 10.85 8.66
C VAL A 514 -17.37 10.62 8.88
N GLY A 515 -18.15 11.70 9.00
CA GLY A 515 -19.61 11.58 9.20
C GLY A 515 -20.32 10.86 8.06
N LEU A 516 -19.92 11.10 6.81
CA LEU A 516 -20.46 10.43 5.63
C LEU A 516 -20.06 8.95 5.58
N ALA A 517 -18.80 8.63 5.88
CA ALA A 517 -18.28 7.28 5.91
C ALA A 517 -18.96 6.44 7.02
N ALA A 518 -19.11 7.00 8.22
CA ALA A 518 -19.84 6.36 9.32
C ALA A 518 -21.30 6.08 8.96
N ALA A 519 -21.98 7.04 8.31
CA ALA A 519 -23.34 6.86 7.83
C ALA A 519 -23.47 5.88 6.65
N ALA A 520 -22.35 5.50 6.02
CA ALA A 520 -22.24 4.47 4.99
C ALA A 520 -21.74 3.12 5.54
N GLY A 521 -21.34 3.06 6.82
CA GLY A 521 -20.68 1.89 7.41
C GLY A 521 -19.30 1.59 6.82
N ASP A 522 -18.61 2.60 6.26
CA ASP A 522 -17.30 2.43 5.63
C ASP A 522 -16.16 2.74 6.60
N ALA A 523 -15.87 1.77 7.48
CA ALA A 523 -14.79 1.89 8.48
C ALA A 523 -13.42 2.12 7.83
N ARG A 524 -13.19 1.68 6.59
CA ARG A 524 -11.92 1.91 5.90
C ARG A 524 -11.70 3.39 5.61
N ILE A 525 -12.71 4.07 5.04
CA ILE A 525 -12.64 5.52 4.80
C ILE A 525 -12.56 6.27 6.13
N GLU A 526 -13.33 5.88 7.14
CA GLU A 526 -13.22 6.48 8.48
C GLU A 526 -11.80 6.42 9.03
N GLY A 527 -11.15 5.26 8.96
CA GLY A 527 -9.77 5.07 9.40
C GLY A 527 -8.79 6.03 8.72
N ILE A 528 -8.86 6.15 7.40
CA ILE A 528 -8.01 7.07 6.62
C ILE A 528 -8.26 8.53 7.05
N MET A 529 -9.52 8.92 7.25
CA MET A 529 -9.86 10.29 7.61
C MET A 529 -9.46 10.64 9.05
N TYR A 530 -9.61 9.71 10.01
CA TYR A 530 -9.10 9.91 11.37
C TYR A 530 -7.57 10.06 11.39
N GLN A 531 -6.85 9.28 10.57
CA GLN A 531 -5.41 9.43 10.42
C GLN A 531 -5.04 10.83 9.90
N ASN A 532 -5.73 11.32 8.87
CA ASN A 532 -5.45 12.65 8.31
C ASN A 532 -5.82 13.79 9.29
N LEU A 533 -6.91 13.64 10.05
CA LEU A 533 -7.24 14.57 11.13
C LEU A 533 -6.19 14.55 12.25
N ALA A 534 -5.66 13.38 12.58
CA ALA A 534 -4.61 13.25 13.60
C ALA A 534 -3.34 13.98 13.17
N LEU A 535 -2.92 13.84 11.91
CA LEU A 535 -1.79 14.58 11.35
C LEU A 535 -2.01 16.10 11.42
N LEU A 536 -3.22 16.56 11.08
CA LEU A 536 -3.56 17.98 11.13
C LEU A 536 -3.54 18.54 12.57
N ASP A 537 -4.11 17.81 13.53
CA ASP A 537 -4.07 18.20 14.95
C ASP A 537 -2.64 18.14 15.50
N GLN A 538 -1.81 17.16 15.08
CA GLN A 538 -0.39 17.10 15.42
C GLN A 538 0.36 18.31 14.87
N GLU A 539 0.12 18.71 13.63
CA GLU A 539 0.73 19.90 13.03
C GLU A 539 0.36 21.19 13.76
N ALA A 540 -0.87 21.26 14.30
CA ALA A 540 -1.36 22.38 15.10
C ALA A 540 -0.83 22.38 16.56
N GLY A 541 -0.12 21.33 16.99
CA GLY A 541 0.38 21.18 18.36
C GLY A 541 -0.64 20.59 19.34
N GLU A 542 -1.77 20.08 18.84
CA GLU A 542 -2.87 19.50 19.62
C GLU A 542 -2.63 18.01 19.88
N LEU A 543 -1.49 17.70 20.51
CA LEU A 543 -0.91 16.36 20.54
C LEU A 543 -1.80 15.29 21.20
N ASP A 544 -2.52 15.64 22.27
CA ASP A 544 -3.45 14.71 22.95
C ASP A 544 -4.66 14.35 22.07
N ARG A 545 -5.17 15.34 21.31
CA ARG A 545 -6.27 15.12 20.36
C ARG A 545 -5.80 14.25 19.20
N ALA A 546 -4.61 14.53 18.66
CA ALA A 546 -3.98 13.71 17.63
C ALA A 546 -3.81 12.26 18.09
N LEU A 547 -3.37 12.02 19.33
CA LEU A 547 -3.20 10.68 19.88
C LEU A 547 -4.53 9.91 19.94
N GLY A 548 -5.60 10.57 20.39
CA GLY A 548 -6.95 10.00 20.39
C GLY A 548 -7.45 9.65 18.99
N LEU A 549 -7.19 10.50 18.00
CA LEU A 549 -7.57 10.28 16.60
C LEU A 549 -6.80 9.12 15.96
N PHE A 550 -5.49 8.99 16.19
CA PHE A 550 -4.73 7.82 15.75
C PHE A 550 -5.27 6.52 16.35
N GLY A 551 -5.67 6.53 17.63
CA GLY A 551 -6.32 5.38 18.27
C GLY A 551 -7.60 4.94 17.54
N ARG A 552 -8.47 5.91 17.20
CA ARG A 552 -9.69 5.64 16.43
C ARG A 552 -9.38 5.10 15.04
N ALA A 553 -8.40 5.69 14.35
CA ALA A 553 -7.97 5.23 13.03
C ALA A 553 -7.56 3.75 13.06
N LEU A 554 -6.73 3.36 14.02
CA LEU A 554 -6.28 1.97 14.19
C LEU A 554 -7.43 1.01 14.46
N THR A 555 -8.38 1.38 15.34
CA THR A 555 -9.57 0.56 15.61
C THR A 555 -10.40 0.32 14.34
N MET A 556 -10.62 1.35 13.52
CA MET A 556 -11.39 1.21 12.28
C MET A 556 -10.66 0.33 11.25
N LEU A 557 -9.34 0.51 11.10
CA LEU A 557 -8.53 -0.24 10.14
C LEU A 557 -8.36 -1.71 10.54
N GLU A 558 -8.30 -2.00 11.84
CA GLU A 558 -8.29 -3.36 12.38
C GLU A 558 -9.62 -4.10 12.10
N GLN A 559 -10.77 -3.43 12.28
CA GLN A 559 -12.08 -4.00 11.98
C GLN A 559 -12.21 -4.48 10.53
N VAL A 560 -11.63 -3.72 9.59
CA VAL A 560 -11.63 -4.07 8.16
C VAL A 560 -10.43 -4.90 7.72
N LYS A 561 -9.55 -5.28 8.65
CA LYS A 561 -8.31 -6.04 8.40
C LYS A 561 -7.40 -5.41 7.33
N ASP A 562 -7.41 -4.08 7.21
CA ASP A 562 -6.49 -3.36 6.30
C ASP A 562 -5.13 -3.20 6.99
N MET A 563 -4.37 -4.30 7.03
CA MET A 563 -3.09 -4.38 7.72
C MET A 563 -2.05 -3.37 7.20
N ARG A 564 -2.16 -2.98 5.92
CA ARG A 564 -1.28 -1.99 5.32
C ARG A 564 -1.49 -0.61 5.94
N LEU A 565 -2.73 -0.12 5.88
CA LEU A 565 -3.04 1.19 6.43
C LEU A 565 -2.90 1.20 7.95
N PHE A 566 -3.20 0.08 8.62
CA PHE A 566 -2.97 -0.08 10.06
C PHE A 566 -1.50 0.15 10.40
N ALA A 567 -0.57 -0.54 9.73
CA ALA A 567 0.86 -0.39 9.97
C ALA A 567 1.36 1.03 9.67
N ILE A 568 0.90 1.65 8.58
CA ILE A 568 1.24 3.06 8.25
C ILE A 568 0.76 4.01 9.36
N THR A 569 -0.47 3.81 9.84
CA THR A 569 -1.06 4.60 10.93
C THR A 569 -0.30 4.43 12.24
N GLN A 570 0.12 3.19 12.58
CA GLN A 570 0.98 2.93 13.74
C GLN A 570 2.31 3.70 13.61
N SER A 571 2.94 3.65 12.43
CA SER A 571 4.18 4.40 12.23
C SER A 571 3.98 5.92 12.31
N ASN A 572 2.83 6.46 11.90
CA ASN A 572 2.57 7.90 12.07
C ASN A 572 2.38 8.26 13.54
N ARG A 573 1.70 7.41 14.32
CA ARG A 573 1.56 7.60 15.78
C ARG A 573 2.90 7.50 16.50
N GLY A 574 3.82 6.66 16.02
CA GLY A 574 5.20 6.62 16.52
C GLY A 574 5.91 7.98 16.42
N MET A 575 5.73 8.71 15.31
CA MET A 575 6.26 10.08 15.17
C MET A 575 5.62 11.06 16.16
N LEU A 576 4.32 10.93 16.43
CA LEU A 576 3.65 11.71 17.47
C LEU A 576 4.21 11.41 18.87
N TYR A 577 4.51 10.15 19.18
CA TYR A 577 5.13 9.78 20.45
C TYR A 577 6.52 10.43 20.64
N LEU A 578 7.30 10.59 19.57
CA LEU A 578 8.55 11.35 19.64
C LEU A 578 8.33 12.83 19.98
N GLU A 579 7.27 13.47 19.45
CA GLU A 579 6.94 14.85 19.81
C GLU A 579 6.45 14.99 21.26
N LEU A 580 5.86 13.93 21.82
CA LEU A 580 5.44 13.78 23.22
C LEU A 580 6.58 13.30 24.14
N GLU A 581 7.79 13.09 23.61
CA GLU A 581 8.96 12.57 24.35
C GLU A 581 8.78 11.16 24.93
N ARG A 582 7.87 10.38 24.34
CA ARG A 582 7.56 8.99 24.68
C ARG A 582 8.34 8.04 23.77
N ILE A 583 9.66 8.06 23.94
CA ILE A 583 10.61 7.43 23.00
C ILE A 583 10.42 5.91 22.92
N ASP A 584 10.16 5.24 24.04
CA ASP A 584 9.98 3.78 24.04
C ASP A 584 8.71 3.35 23.32
N GLU A 585 7.59 4.06 23.52
CA GLU A 585 6.37 3.80 22.76
C GLU A 585 6.54 4.08 21.27
N ALA A 586 7.30 5.12 20.90
CA ALA A 586 7.64 5.38 19.51
C ALA A 586 8.41 4.20 18.89
N VAL A 587 9.44 3.68 19.57
CA VAL A 587 10.19 2.52 19.08
C VAL A 587 9.28 1.30 18.91
N MET A 588 8.42 1.01 19.89
CA MET A 588 7.47 -0.11 19.79
C MET A 588 6.55 0.00 18.57
N ASP A 589 5.96 1.18 18.34
CA ASP A 589 5.06 1.41 17.20
C ASP A 589 5.80 1.29 15.86
N HIS A 590 7.02 1.82 15.76
CA HIS A 590 7.81 1.72 14.53
C HIS A 590 8.33 0.30 14.26
N GLU A 591 8.73 -0.46 15.28
CA GLU A 591 9.13 -1.87 15.14
C GLU A 591 7.95 -2.73 14.69
N ALA A 592 6.77 -2.57 15.32
CA ALA A 592 5.56 -3.29 14.94
C ALA A 592 5.10 -2.95 13.52
N SER A 593 5.16 -1.66 13.15
CA SER A 593 4.86 -1.20 11.80
C SER A 593 5.83 -1.80 10.78
N LEU A 594 7.14 -1.74 11.04
CA LEU A 594 8.17 -2.29 10.16
C LEU A 594 8.00 -3.80 9.96
N ALA A 595 7.72 -4.55 11.03
CA ALA A 595 7.46 -5.99 10.94
C ALA A 595 6.24 -6.30 10.06
N SER A 596 5.16 -5.53 10.22
CA SER A 596 3.94 -5.68 9.43
C SER A 596 4.16 -5.33 7.95
N LEU A 597 4.83 -4.21 7.67
CA LEU A 597 5.13 -3.73 6.31
C LEU A 597 6.07 -4.65 5.55
N ARG A 598 7.04 -5.27 6.24
CA ARG A 598 7.89 -6.34 5.68
C ARG A 598 7.06 -7.56 5.27
N HIS A 599 6.15 -8.00 6.14
CA HIS A 599 5.30 -9.16 5.84
C HIS A 599 4.40 -8.93 4.61
N ILE A 600 3.96 -7.69 4.37
CA ILE A 600 3.15 -7.33 3.19
C ILE A 600 3.97 -6.68 2.07
N ALA A 601 5.31 -6.82 2.10
CA ALA A 601 6.24 -6.40 1.05
C ALA A 601 5.98 -5.00 0.43
N GLU A 602 5.69 -3.99 1.26
CA GLU A 602 5.51 -2.61 0.82
C GLU A 602 6.85 -1.85 0.90
N VAL A 603 7.57 -1.79 -0.22
CA VAL A 603 8.97 -1.33 -0.27
C VAL A 603 9.14 0.13 0.17
N ARG A 604 8.26 1.05 -0.27
CA ARG A 604 8.41 2.49 0.02
C ARG A 604 8.05 2.79 1.48
N SER A 605 6.93 2.26 1.95
CA SER A 605 6.44 2.40 3.31
C SER A 605 7.35 1.68 4.30
N GLU A 606 7.95 0.53 3.93
CA GLU A 606 8.98 -0.12 4.74
C GLU A 606 10.21 0.79 4.88
N ALA A 607 10.72 1.35 3.77
CA ALA A 607 11.85 2.28 3.81
C ALA A 607 11.55 3.50 4.69
N LEU A 608 10.33 4.05 4.61
CA LEU A 608 9.90 5.15 5.46
C LEU A 608 9.82 4.74 6.95
N ALA A 609 9.26 3.56 7.25
CA ALA A 609 9.22 3.01 8.61
C ALA A 609 10.63 2.79 9.18
N ARG A 610 11.60 2.37 8.36
CA ARG A 610 13.01 2.26 8.75
C ARG A 610 13.62 3.61 9.10
N VAL A 611 13.36 4.65 8.31
CA VAL A 611 13.83 6.02 8.61
C VAL A 611 13.28 6.48 9.96
N ARG A 612 11.97 6.32 10.17
CA ARG A 612 11.32 6.74 11.42
C ARG A 612 11.84 5.94 12.64
N LEU A 613 12.00 4.62 12.50
CA LEU A 613 12.62 3.78 13.52
C LEU A 613 14.06 4.23 13.83
N ALA A 614 14.85 4.57 12.82
CA ALA A 614 16.21 5.08 13.01
C ALA A 614 16.22 6.37 13.84
N VAL A 615 15.29 7.30 13.57
CA VAL A 615 15.13 8.52 14.38
C VAL A 615 14.83 8.17 15.84
N SER A 616 13.87 7.27 16.09
CA SER A 616 13.51 6.84 17.45
C SER A 616 14.67 6.16 18.18
N LEU A 617 15.41 5.28 17.50
CA LEU A 617 16.58 4.60 18.06
C LEU A 617 17.72 5.58 18.37
N ALA A 618 17.94 6.57 17.51
CA ALA A 618 18.95 7.60 17.75
C ALA A 618 18.60 8.44 19.00
N LEU A 619 17.34 8.85 19.14
CA LEU A 619 16.82 9.56 20.32
C LEU A 619 16.85 8.70 21.60
N ARG A 620 16.69 7.37 21.47
CA ARG A 620 16.87 6.41 22.58
C ARG A 620 18.35 6.20 22.96
N GLY A 621 19.30 6.80 22.23
CA GLY A 621 20.74 6.66 22.50
C GLY A 621 21.38 5.41 21.87
N SER A 622 20.79 4.86 20.81
CA SER A 622 21.28 3.68 20.07
C SER A 622 21.70 4.03 18.62
N PRO A 623 22.72 4.87 18.41
CA PRO A 623 23.05 5.43 17.10
C PRO A 623 23.54 4.40 16.07
N ASP A 624 24.17 3.31 16.51
CA ASP A 624 24.64 2.26 15.60
C ASP A 624 23.48 1.37 15.13
N ALA A 625 22.52 1.06 16.01
CA ALA A 625 21.27 0.40 15.63
C ALA A 625 20.48 1.28 14.66
N ALA A 626 20.36 2.58 14.93
CA ALA A 626 19.73 3.54 14.02
C ALA A 626 20.37 3.52 12.62
N ARG A 627 21.70 3.52 12.55
CA ARG A 627 22.43 3.47 11.27
C ARG A 627 22.13 2.20 10.46
N SER A 628 22.01 1.04 11.11
CA SER A 628 21.68 -0.23 10.44
C SER A 628 20.33 -0.21 9.70
N HIS A 629 19.42 0.70 10.07
CA HIS A 629 18.14 0.88 9.39
C HIS A 629 18.19 1.93 8.26
N LEU A 630 19.09 2.91 8.32
CA LEU A 630 19.20 3.96 7.31
C LEU A 630 19.83 3.47 6.01
N ASP A 631 20.84 2.61 6.05
CA ASP A 631 21.51 2.16 4.82
C ASP A 631 20.53 1.43 3.87
N PRO A 632 19.69 0.46 4.33
CA PRO A 632 18.68 -0.16 3.47
C PRO A 632 17.58 0.80 3.02
N ALA A 633 17.23 1.80 3.84
CA ALA A 633 16.23 2.81 3.46
C ALA A 633 16.76 3.75 2.37
N HIS A 634 18.01 4.21 2.50
CA HIS A 634 18.70 5.02 1.50
C HIS A 634 18.79 4.28 0.16
N GLU A 635 19.16 2.99 0.21
CA GLU A 635 19.21 2.15 -0.96
C GLU A 635 17.83 2.03 -1.63
N ALA A 636 16.77 1.73 -0.86
CA ALA A 636 15.41 1.62 -1.39
C ALA A 636 14.93 2.92 -2.07
N PHE A 637 15.19 4.09 -1.46
CA PHE A 637 14.82 5.38 -2.05
C PHE A 637 15.69 5.77 -3.24
N SER A 638 17.00 5.58 -3.17
CA SER A 638 17.93 5.83 -4.29
C SER A 638 17.56 5.02 -5.51
N ARG A 639 17.28 3.73 -5.28
CA ARG A 639 16.91 2.82 -6.36
C ARG A 639 15.53 3.10 -6.96
N SER A 640 14.64 3.81 -6.26
CA SER A 640 13.33 4.27 -6.78
C SER A 640 13.35 5.74 -7.24
N GLN A 641 14.52 6.39 -7.22
CA GLN A 641 14.70 7.81 -7.52
C GLN A 641 13.78 8.72 -6.69
N ASP A 642 13.49 8.29 -5.46
CA ASP A 642 12.64 9.02 -4.52
C ASP A 642 13.44 10.08 -3.78
N GLY A 643 13.59 11.26 -4.40
CA GLY A 643 14.33 12.38 -3.81
C GLY A 643 13.78 12.82 -2.45
N GLU A 644 12.47 12.70 -2.23
CA GLU A 644 11.86 13.01 -0.93
C GLU A 644 12.35 12.05 0.16
N GLY A 645 12.30 10.75 -0.10
CA GLY A 645 12.78 9.72 0.81
C GLY A 645 14.29 9.82 1.08
N ILE A 646 15.10 10.16 0.07
CA ILE A 646 16.54 10.43 0.25
C ILE A 646 16.75 11.60 1.22
N GLY A 647 16.00 12.70 1.06
CA GLY A 647 16.06 13.83 1.98
C GLY A 647 15.64 13.48 3.42
N LEU A 648 14.70 12.55 3.61
CA LEU A 648 14.33 12.05 4.93
C LEU A 648 15.44 11.21 5.58
N VAL A 649 16.19 10.43 4.80
CA VAL A 649 17.37 9.70 5.30
C VAL A 649 18.44 10.68 5.80
N GLU A 650 18.70 11.75 5.06
CA GLU A 650 19.66 12.78 5.47
C GLU A 650 19.25 13.42 6.80
N LEU A 651 17.97 13.80 6.95
CA LEU A 651 17.42 14.33 8.21
C LEU A 651 17.57 13.33 9.37
N ALA A 652 17.28 12.05 9.14
CA ALA A 652 17.46 11.03 10.16
C ALA A 652 18.93 10.84 10.57
N GLY A 653 19.87 11.04 9.63
CA GLY A 653 21.31 11.09 9.89
C GLY A 653 21.69 12.17 10.93
N ALA A 654 21.02 13.31 10.92
CA ALA A 654 21.26 14.39 11.90
C ALA A 654 20.92 13.96 13.34
N PHE A 655 19.90 13.12 13.53
CA PHE A 655 19.61 12.55 14.86
C PHE A 655 20.70 11.60 15.33
N ILE A 656 21.30 10.83 14.42
CA ILE A 656 22.46 9.97 14.74
C ILE A 656 23.67 10.82 15.14
N ALA A 657 23.95 11.89 14.39
CA ALA A 657 25.01 12.85 14.72
C ALA A 657 24.80 13.45 16.12
N LEU A 658 23.57 13.91 16.39
CA LEU A 658 23.18 14.43 17.70
C LEU A 658 23.39 13.40 18.83
N SER A 659 22.97 12.15 18.61
CA SER A 659 23.15 11.03 19.56
C SER A 659 24.63 10.74 19.85
N LYS A 660 25.51 10.95 18.85
CA LYS A 660 26.98 10.85 18.98
C LYS A 660 27.65 12.14 19.49
N ARG A 661 26.86 13.15 19.90
CA ARG A 661 27.31 14.48 20.35
C ARG A 661 28.04 15.31 19.29
N ASP A 662 27.73 15.09 18.01
CA ASP A 662 28.16 15.95 16.90
C ASP A 662 27.06 16.96 16.57
N GLU A 663 26.94 17.98 17.42
CA GLU A 663 25.92 19.03 17.31
C GLU A 663 26.10 19.90 16.06
N MET A 664 27.36 20.12 15.66
CA MET A 664 27.72 20.91 14.48
C MET A 664 27.16 20.27 13.21
N ASP A 665 27.33 18.96 13.04
CA ASP A 665 26.80 18.26 11.88
C ASP A 665 25.26 18.20 11.90
N ALA A 666 24.66 17.97 13.07
CA ALA A 666 23.21 18.01 13.21
C ALA A 666 22.59 19.37 12.84
N ARG A 667 23.22 20.49 13.26
CA ARG A 667 22.81 21.86 12.89
C ARG A 667 23.00 22.11 11.40
N ARG A 668 24.14 21.70 10.84
CA ARG A 668 24.44 21.83 9.40
C ARG A 668 23.36 21.16 8.55
N VAL A 669 22.93 19.95 8.90
CA VAL A 669 21.86 19.23 8.17
C VAL A 669 20.50 19.93 8.33
N LEU A 670 20.17 20.42 9.54
CA LEU A 670 18.93 21.15 9.79
C LEU A 670 18.86 22.47 9.00
N GLU A 671 19.98 23.20 8.91
CA GLU A 671 20.12 24.50 8.22
C GLU A 671 20.23 24.37 6.70
N ALA A 672 21.02 23.41 6.22
CA ALA A 672 21.13 23.12 4.79
C ALA A 672 19.76 22.83 4.18
N GLY A 673 18.86 22.26 5.01
CA GLY A 673 17.50 21.88 4.64
C GLY A 673 17.56 20.77 3.62
N ALA A 674 16.99 19.61 3.92
CA ALA A 674 16.72 18.61 2.89
C ALA A 674 15.74 19.22 1.86
N THR A 675 16.25 19.97 0.90
CA THR A 675 15.48 20.77 -0.07
C THR A 675 14.56 19.87 -0.90
N GLN A 676 14.97 18.60 -1.06
CA GLN A 676 14.20 17.55 -1.72
C GLN A 676 13.00 17.05 -0.89
N ALA A 677 12.99 17.26 0.43
CA ALA A 677 11.93 16.80 1.35
C ALA A 677 11.07 17.94 1.93
N LEU A 678 11.21 19.18 1.44
CA LEU A 678 10.52 20.37 1.98
C LEU A 678 8.98 20.28 1.97
N GLY A 679 8.41 19.43 1.13
CA GLY A 679 6.96 19.20 1.07
C GLY A 679 6.43 18.08 1.97
N SER A 680 7.30 17.37 2.70
CA SER A 680 6.94 16.16 3.45
C SER A 680 6.50 16.48 4.89
N ASP A 681 5.40 15.89 5.35
CA ASP A 681 4.93 15.98 6.74
C ASP A 681 5.96 15.39 7.73
N ASP A 682 6.63 14.31 7.32
CA ASP A 682 7.71 13.69 8.08
C ASP A 682 8.89 14.64 8.24
N ALA A 683 9.30 15.31 7.15
CA ALA A 683 10.40 16.27 7.22
C ALA A 683 10.07 17.44 8.15
N ARG A 684 8.85 17.97 8.08
CA ARG A 684 8.39 19.04 8.99
C ARG A 684 8.41 18.58 10.45
N THR A 685 7.90 17.39 10.73
CA THR A 685 7.87 16.78 12.07
C THR A 685 9.28 16.53 12.60
N MET A 686 10.15 15.87 11.82
CA MET A 686 11.55 15.60 12.17
C MET A 686 12.32 16.89 12.44
N ARG A 687 12.13 17.95 11.63
CA ARG A 687 12.77 19.24 11.88
C ARG A 687 12.31 19.89 13.19
N ARG A 688 11.02 19.82 13.54
CA ARG A 688 10.53 20.30 14.85
C ARG A 688 11.14 19.52 16.01
N ILE A 689 11.24 18.20 15.90
CA ILE A 689 11.83 17.35 16.95
C ILE A 689 13.33 17.65 17.08
N LEU A 690 14.06 17.69 15.96
CA LEU A 690 15.50 17.97 15.93
C LEU A 690 15.83 19.37 16.47
N GLY A 691 15.07 20.38 16.05
CA GLY A 691 15.22 21.76 16.53
C GLY A 691 14.99 21.87 18.05
N ARG A 692 13.95 21.21 18.59
CA ARG A 692 13.72 21.13 20.05
C ARG A 692 14.84 20.41 20.78
N ALA A 693 15.40 19.35 20.20
CA ALA A 693 16.49 18.61 20.81
C ALA A 693 17.79 19.45 20.85
N LEU A 694 18.11 20.16 19.77
CA LEU A 694 19.26 21.06 19.69
C LEU A 694 19.14 22.27 20.61
N SER A 695 17.95 22.86 20.74
CA SER A 695 17.75 24.02 21.64
C SER A 695 17.94 23.69 23.12
N ARG A 696 17.77 22.41 23.52
CA ARG A 696 18.05 21.94 24.89
C ARG A 696 19.54 21.79 25.19
N LEU A 697 20.38 21.69 24.17
CA LEU A 697 21.83 21.57 24.30
C LEU A 697 22.52 22.94 24.38
N GLU A 698 21.82 24.03 24.05
CA GLU A 698 22.36 25.37 24.16
C GLU A 698 22.51 25.79 25.63
N PRO A 699 23.70 26.28 26.07
CA PRO A 699 23.77 27.02 27.30
C PRO A 699 22.90 28.28 27.13
N ALA A 700 21.93 28.46 28.02
CA ALA A 700 20.82 29.44 27.94
C ALA A 700 21.21 30.93 27.74
N GLY A 701 22.48 31.29 27.58
CA GLY A 701 22.97 32.67 27.58
C GLY A 701 23.42 33.27 26.24
N GLU A 702 23.76 32.50 25.21
CA GLU A 702 24.37 33.06 23.97
C GLU A 702 23.36 33.38 22.85
N VAL A 703 22.29 32.58 22.69
CA VAL A 703 21.31 32.78 21.62
C VAL A 703 20.40 33.99 21.88
N ALA A 704 20.04 34.24 23.15
CA ALA A 704 19.22 35.39 23.52
C ALA A 704 19.89 36.74 23.23
N VAL A 705 21.23 36.82 23.27
CA VAL A 705 21.96 38.08 23.03
C VAL A 705 21.82 38.58 21.58
N HIS A 706 21.63 37.66 20.63
CA HIS A 706 21.63 37.97 19.21
C HIS A 706 20.23 38.12 18.59
N ASP A 707 19.16 37.69 19.27
CA ASP A 707 17.79 37.86 18.78
C ASP A 707 17.38 39.34 18.84
N PRO A 708 17.16 40.03 17.70
CA PRO A 708 16.81 41.44 17.69
C PRO A 708 15.38 41.71 18.21
N THR A 709 14.56 40.69 18.43
CA THR A 709 13.18 40.85 18.90
C THR A 709 13.06 40.88 20.43
N LEU A 710 14.12 40.47 21.14
CA LEU A 710 14.15 40.42 22.60
C LEU A 710 14.46 41.78 23.25
N LEU A 711 13.71 42.13 24.30
CA LEU A 711 14.19 43.04 25.33
C LEU A 711 15.23 42.31 26.19
N LEU A 712 16.48 42.77 26.20
CA LEU A 712 17.51 42.22 27.07
C LEU A 712 17.78 43.16 28.23
N VAL A 713 17.83 42.63 29.46
CA VAL A 713 18.28 43.38 30.63
C VAL A 713 19.51 42.68 31.21
N ALA A 714 20.60 43.42 31.42
CA ALA A 714 21.80 42.83 32.00
C ALA A 714 21.50 42.25 33.40
N PRO A 715 22.11 41.12 33.81
CA PRO A 715 21.81 40.50 35.10
C PRO A 715 22.02 41.42 36.32
N ASP A 716 22.97 42.35 36.23
CA ASP A 716 23.25 43.39 37.22
C ASP A 716 22.43 44.68 37.00
N VAL A 717 21.62 44.72 35.94
CA VAL A 717 20.81 45.86 35.52
C VAL A 717 21.65 47.11 35.25
N SER A 718 22.94 46.98 34.93
CA SER A 718 23.79 48.12 34.53
C SER A 718 23.44 48.65 33.13
N SER A 719 22.83 47.81 32.30
CA SER A 719 22.44 48.12 30.93
C SER A 719 21.24 47.29 30.47
N PHE A 720 20.59 47.75 29.40
CA PHE A 720 19.53 47.00 28.70
C PHE A 720 19.61 47.23 27.20
N ARG A 721 19.00 46.36 26.40
CA ARG A 721 18.84 46.52 24.95
C ARG A 721 17.36 46.36 24.58
N PRO A 722 16.67 47.41 24.09
CA PRO A 722 15.31 47.25 23.61
C PRO A 722 15.29 46.44 22.30
N PRO A 723 14.16 45.78 21.95
CA PRO A 723 13.98 45.11 20.66
C PRO A 723 14.36 46.04 19.50
N GLY A 724 15.23 45.56 18.61
CA GLY A 724 15.74 46.28 17.44
C GLY A 724 16.67 47.45 17.76
N GLY A 725 17.03 47.68 19.03
CA GLY A 725 17.87 48.79 19.47
C GLY A 725 19.28 48.40 19.91
N ALA A 726 20.09 49.41 20.23
CA ALA A 726 21.43 49.25 20.78
C ALA A 726 21.41 49.12 22.31
N TRP A 727 22.48 48.56 22.89
CA TRP A 727 22.65 48.53 24.34
C TRP A 727 22.71 49.95 24.92
N CYS A 728 21.96 50.18 25.99
CA CYS A 728 21.85 51.44 26.70
C CYS A 728 22.29 51.23 28.14
N ASP A 729 23.30 52.01 28.58
CA ASP A 729 23.78 51.99 29.95
C ASP A 729 22.86 52.83 30.85
N VAL A 730 22.58 52.33 32.06
CA VAL A 730 21.68 52.97 33.04
C VAL A 730 22.36 53.44 34.31
N ASP A 731 23.69 53.28 34.40
CA ASP A 731 24.49 53.67 35.57
C ASP A 731 24.51 55.18 35.82
N GLU A 732 24.30 56.00 34.78
CA GLU A 732 24.21 57.46 34.89
C GLU A 732 22.99 57.93 35.71
N ASN A 733 22.00 57.05 35.92
CA ASN A 733 20.81 57.35 36.71
C ASN A 733 20.50 56.19 37.67
N PRO A 734 21.11 56.17 38.87
CA PRO A 734 20.94 55.09 39.85
C PRO A 734 19.49 54.83 40.27
N ALA A 735 18.65 55.89 40.29
CA ALA A 735 17.24 55.74 40.60
C ALA A 735 16.48 55.04 39.47
N ALA A 736 16.75 55.38 38.21
CA ALA A 736 16.18 54.69 37.05
C ALA A 736 16.64 53.23 36.95
N ARG A 737 17.92 52.94 37.25
CA ARG A 737 18.45 51.56 37.34
C ARG A 737 17.68 50.71 38.34
N ARG A 738 17.47 51.22 39.57
CA ARG A 738 16.70 50.49 40.60
C ARG A 738 15.22 50.32 40.22
N ILE A 739 14.62 51.31 39.56
CA ILE A 739 13.26 51.21 39.04
C ILE A 739 13.17 50.14 37.94
N LEU A 740 14.13 50.09 37.01
CA LEU A 740 14.20 49.04 35.98
C LEU A 740 14.41 47.66 36.61
N ALA A 741 15.23 47.55 37.65
CA ALA A 741 15.43 46.29 38.38
C ALA A 741 14.13 45.78 39.01
N ALA A 742 13.38 46.66 39.70
CA ALA A 742 12.09 46.31 40.29
C ALA A 742 11.06 45.87 39.23
N LEU A 743 11.04 46.52 38.07
CA LEU A 743 10.15 46.16 36.96
C LEU A 743 10.54 44.82 36.30
N ALA A 744 11.84 44.55 36.15
CA ALA A 744 12.34 43.30 35.59
C ALA A 744 12.12 42.11 36.55
N GLU A 745 12.27 42.34 37.86
CA GLU A 745 11.98 41.35 38.90
C GLU A 745 10.47 41.05 38.95
N ALA A 746 9.62 42.08 39.00
CA ALA A 746 8.18 41.92 38.98
C ALA A 746 7.70 41.14 37.74
N ARG A 747 8.27 41.43 36.57
CA ARG A 747 7.98 40.70 35.33
C ARG A 747 8.40 39.23 35.36
N GLN A 748 9.45 38.90 36.09
CA GLN A 748 9.92 37.52 36.26
C GLN A 748 8.99 36.72 37.19
N THR A 749 8.39 37.37 38.19
CA THR A 749 7.50 36.73 39.17
C THR A 749 6.03 36.71 38.75
N ASP A 750 5.54 37.76 38.10
CA ASP A 750 4.17 37.92 37.60
C ASP A 750 4.18 38.77 36.31
N PRO A 751 4.25 38.14 35.12
CA PRO A 751 4.38 38.84 33.84
C PRO A 751 3.27 39.87 33.56
N HIS A 752 2.07 39.67 34.13
CA HIS A 752 0.92 40.56 33.93
C HIS A 752 0.68 41.50 35.13
N GLY A 753 1.46 41.38 36.20
CA GLY A 753 1.42 42.20 37.40
C GLY A 753 2.11 43.56 37.20
N GLY A 754 1.45 44.63 37.65
CA GLY A 754 2.04 45.98 37.66
C GLY A 754 2.68 46.32 39.01
N VAL A 755 3.73 47.14 38.98
CA VAL A 755 4.37 47.69 40.17
C VAL A 755 3.77 49.06 40.46
N GLU A 756 3.22 49.23 41.66
CA GLU A 756 2.53 50.45 42.06
C GLU A 756 3.51 51.63 42.27
N ALA A 757 3.04 52.86 42.05
CA ALA A 757 3.91 54.04 42.12
C ALA A 757 4.64 54.21 43.47
N PRO A 758 4.02 53.98 44.65
CA PRO A 758 4.73 54.04 45.94
C PRO A 758 5.86 53.02 46.06
N GLU A 759 5.72 51.86 45.43
CA GLU A 759 6.72 50.79 45.45
C GLU A 759 7.91 51.14 44.56
N LEU A 760 7.68 51.67 43.36
CA LEU A 760 8.76 52.17 42.50
C LEU A 760 9.49 53.39 43.09
N ILE A 761 8.79 54.24 43.85
CA ILE A 761 9.44 55.35 44.57
C ILE A 761 10.38 54.80 45.66
N ARG A 762 9.94 53.79 46.43
CA ARG A 762 10.81 53.12 47.41
C ARG A 762 11.99 52.42 46.75
N ALA A 763 11.78 51.78 45.60
CA ALA A 763 12.86 51.13 44.85
C ALA A 763 13.89 52.14 44.33
N GLY A 764 13.45 53.24 43.71
CA GLY A 764 14.34 54.27 43.17
C GLY A 764 15.18 54.99 44.24
N TRP A 765 14.58 55.22 45.41
CA TRP A 765 15.16 56.01 46.51
C TRP A 765 14.88 55.35 47.88
N PRO A 766 15.58 54.26 48.23
CA PRO A 766 15.29 53.46 49.42
C PRO A 766 15.43 54.23 50.74
N ASP A 767 16.34 55.21 50.79
CA ASP A 767 16.67 55.96 52.01
C ASP A 767 16.03 57.36 52.07
N ALA A 768 15.13 57.69 51.13
CA ALA A 768 14.55 59.03 51.03
C ALA A 768 13.05 59.03 51.33
N SER A 769 12.61 59.96 52.19
CA SER A 769 11.20 60.26 52.42
C SER A 769 10.78 61.48 51.60
N PHE A 770 9.70 61.34 50.83
CA PHE A 770 9.15 62.40 49.99
C PHE A 770 7.69 62.68 50.37
N SER A 771 7.25 63.93 50.16
CA SER A 771 5.83 64.20 50.03
C SER A 771 5.26 63.50 48.78
N GLU A 772 3.98 63.16 48.80
CA GLU A 772 3.32 62.41 47.72
C GLU A 772 3.54 63.05 46.33
N GLY A 773 3.44 64.38 46.24
CA GLY A 773 3.69 65.13 45.00
C GLY A 773 5.15 65.08 44.53
N SER A 774 6.11 65.20 45.44
CA SER A 774 7.54 65.17 45.10
C SER A 774 8.01 63.77 44.69
N GLY A 775 7.53 62.73 45.37
CA GLY A 775 7.82 61.34 45.00
C GLY A 775 7.29 60.99 43.61
N ARG A 776 6.04 61.38 43.31
CA ARG A 776 5.45 61.17 41.98
C ARG A 776 6.20 61.91 40.87
N ALA A 777 6.57 63.18 41.08
CA ALA A 777 7.33 63.96 40.10
C ALA A 777 8.67 63.31 39.76
N ARG A 778 9.41 62.85 40.78
CA ARG A 778 10.69 62.13 40.60
C ARG A 778 10.52 60.80 39.88
N LEU A 779 9.49 60.02 40.23
CA LEU A 779 9.16 58.79 39.52
C LEU A 779 8.86 59.06 38.04
N TYR A 780 8.06 60.08 37.73
CA TYR A 780 7.78 60.46 36.34
C TYR A 780 9.05 60.82 35.57
N SER A 781 9.98 61.58 36.16
CA SER A 781 11.26 61.91 35.53
C SER A 781 12.11 60.66 35.27
N ALA A 782 12.19 59.72 36.22
CA ALA A 782 12.94 58.47 36.03
C ALA A 782 12.32 57.56 34.95
N ILE A 783 10.98 57.47 34.91
CA ILE A 783 10.26 56.71 33.87
C ILE A 783 10.43 57.38 32.50
N ALA A 784 10.35 58.71 32.42
CA ALA A 784 10.57 59.44 31.17
C ALA A 784 11.99 59.19 30.63
N TRP A 785 12.99 59.23 31.50
CA TRP A 785 14.38 58.96 31.17
C TRP A 785 14.61 57.55 30.58
N LEU A 786 13.96 56.52 31.15
CA LEU A 786 14.00 55.15 30.61
C LEU A 786 13.29 55.04 29.25
N ARG A 787 12.17 55.73 29.09
CA ARG A 787 11.40 55.73 27.83
C ARG A 787 12.18 56.39 26.68
N GLU A 788 12.88 57.49 26.95
CA GLU A 788 13.74 58.18 25.99
C GLU A 788 14.90 57.31 25.48
N ARG A 789 15.33 56.30 26.27
CA ARG A 789 16.37 55.33 25.92
C ARG A 789 15.83 54.04 25.29
N GLY A 790 14.62 54.10 24.74
CA GLY A 790 14.05 53.03 23.91
C GLY A 790 13.00 52.15 24.59
N LEU A 791 12.57 52.47 25.82
CA LEU A 791 11.46 51.77 26.49
C LEU A 791 10.09 52.44 26.31
N ALA A 792 9.94 53.48 25.47
CA ALA A 792 8.69 54.24 25.30
C ALA A 792 7.47 53.36 24.94
N GLY A 793 7.65 52.34 24.11
CA GLY A 793 6.60 51.40 23.69
C GLY A 793 6.49 50.13 24.54
N ILE A 794 7.34 49.98 25.57
CA ILE A 794 7.49 48.73 26.34
C ILE A 794 7.20 48.97 27.81
N LEU A 795 7.62 50.12 28.36
CA LEU A 795 7.34 50.52 29.73
C LEU A 795 5.98 51.20 29.79
N LEU A 796 4.95 50.40 30.07
CA LEU A 796 3.56 50.79 30.04
C LEU A 796 3.04 51.15 31.44
N ARG A 797 1.92 51.88 31.48
CA ARG A 797 1.17 52.20 32.70
C ARG A 797 -0.28 51.74 32.52
N ARG A 798 -0.78 50.91 33.44
CA ARG A 798 -2.17 50.43 33.50
C ARG A 798 -2.76 50.76 34.89
N PRO A 799 -4.06 50.47 35.16
CA PRO A 799 -4.66 50.75 36.46
C PRO A 799 -3.97 50.11 37.67
N ARG A 800 -3.22 49.01 37.47
CA ARG A 800 -2.44 48.29 38.50
C ARG A 800 -0.97 48.74 38.62
N GLY A 801 -0.61 49.92 38.10
CA GLY A 801 0.76 50.45 38.15
C GLY A 801 1.54 50.36 36.83
N TYR A 802 2.87 50.28 36.93
CA TYR A 802 3.82 50.24 35.80
C TYR A 802 4.34 48.83 35.56
N PHE A 803 4.55 48.44 34.31
CA PHE A 803 5.10 47.14 33.95
C PHE A 803 5.81 47.21 32.59
N LEU A 804 6.67 46.23 32.33
CA LEU A 804 7.24 46.00 31.01
C LEU A 804 6.27 45.10 30.23
N ASP A 805 5.94 45.46 28.99
CA ASP A 805 4.89 44.83 28.18
C ASP A 805 5.05 43.29 28.09
N PRO A 806 4.13 42.47 28.64
CA PRO A 806 4.25 41.02 28.66
C PRO A 806 4.33 40.39 27.27
N ASP A 807 3.76 41.04 26.27
CA ASP A 807 3.69 40.52 24.90
C ASP A 807 5.01 40.73 24.13
N VAL A 808 5.95 41.50 24.68
CA VAL A 808 7.31 41.68 24.14
C VAL A 808 8.22 40.60 24.71
N PRO A 809 8.76 39.65 23.95
CA PRO A 809 9.63 38.62 24.50
C PRO A 809 10.91 39.24 25.10
N TRP A 810 11.40 38.70 26.22
CA TRP A 810 12.50 39.29 27.00
C TRP A 810 13.39 38.22 27.63
N ASP A 811 14.64 38.58 27.96
CA ASP A 811 15.57 37.72 28.69
C ASP A 811 16.61 38.51 29.51
N ARG A 812 17.28 37.84 30.45
CA ARG A 812 18.45 38.37 31.17
C ARG A 812 19.75 37.87 30.55
N ALA A 813 20.48 38.75 29.88
CA ALA A 813 21.72 38.39 29.20
C ALA A 813 22.85 39.40 29.43
N LYS A 814 24.10 38.94 29.51
CA LYS A 814 25.27 39.82 29.68
C LYS A 814 25.56 40.58 28.39
N ARG A 815 25.94 41.86 28.50
CA ARG A 815 26.44 42.64 27.36
C ARG A 815 27.70 41.97 26.80
N PRO A 816 27.77 41.64 25.50
CA PRO A 816 28.95 41.01 24.90
C PRO A 816 30.14 41.99 24.88
N ALA A 817 31.34 41.49 25.18
CA ALA A 817 32.55 42.30 25.34
C ALA A 817 33.04 42.99 24.05
N SER A 818 32.48 42.65 22.88
CA SER A 818 32.90 43.13 21.56
C SER A 818 31.97 44.16 20.91
N ALA A 819 30.88 44.57 21.57
CA ALA A 819 29.95 45.56 21.00
C ALA A 819 30.40 47.01 21.28
N SER A 820 31.43 47.45 20.57
CA SER A 820 31.76 48.86 20.36
C SER A 820 30.89 49.41 19.22
N ASP A 821 30.01 50.36 19.56
CA ASP A 821 29.18 51.23 18.72
C ASP A 821 29.22 51.02 17.20
N ALA A 822 28.22 50.30 16.67
CA ALA A 822 27.79 50.44 15.28
C ALA A 822 26.43 51.15 15.26
N ALA A 823 26.45 52.48 15.17
CA ALA A 823 25.26 53.28 14.91
C ALA A 823 24.76 53.03 13.47
N PRO A 824 23.46 52.81 13.23
CA PRO A 824 22.93 52.76 11.87
C PRO A 824 22.94 54.15 11.25
N ALA A 825 23.51 54.26 10.04
CA ALA A 825 23.61 55.48 9.27
C ALA A 825 22.23 56.13 9.04
N THR A 826 21.98 57.27 9.67
CA THR A 826 20.83 58.14 9.38
C THR A 826 20.95 58.69 7.95
N ARG A 827 20.11 58.22 7.03
CA ARG A 827 19.82 58.93 5.78
C ARG A 827 19.03 60.21 6.13
N ARG A 828 19.72 61.35 6.21
CA ARG A 828 19.09 62.67 6.07
C ARG A 828 18.75 62.89 4.60
N SER A 829 17.47 62.77 4.23
CA SER A 829 16.94 63.34 2.98
C SER A 829 16.50 64.77 3.24
N ALA A 830 17.18 65.75 2.63
CA ALA A 830 16.68 67.11 2.50
C ALA A 830 16.24 67.35 1.05
N THR A 831 15.01 67.86 0.93
CA THR A 831 14.51 68.83 -0.07
C THR A 831 14.37 68.47 -1.56
N SER A 832 13.12 68.32 -2.02
CA SER A 832 12.40 69.21 -2.98
C SER A 832 11.15 68.44 -3.50
N ARG A 833 9.92 68.94 -3.51
CA ARG A 833 9.31 70.04 -4.27
C ARG A 833 7.94 70.37 -3.62
N ARG A 834 7.65 71.62 -3.22
CA ARG A 834 6.74 72.57 -3.92
C ARG A 834 5.74 71.92 -4.91
N ARG A 835 4.47 71.76 -4.52
CA ARG A 835 3.36 72.69 -4.78
C ARG A 835 2.16 72.31 -3.93
#